data_AF-A0AAN6YR49-F1
#
_entry.id   AF-A0AAN6YR49-F1
#
_cell.length_a   1.000
_cell.length_b   1.000
_cell.length_c   1.000
_cell.angle_alpha   90.00
_cell.angle_beta   90.00
_cell.angle_gamma   90.00
#
_symmetry.space_group_name_H-M   'P 1'
#
loop_
_entity.id
_entity.type
_entity.pdbx_description
1 polymer ?
#
loop_
_entity_poly.entity_id
_entity_poly.type
_entity_poly.pdbx_seq_one_letter_code
_entity_poly.pdbx_strand_id
1 'polypeptide(L)'
;MSWASSDAELIPEIVELTGFRPDGGGKGLSDVNTGHDARKVDDGLRDNTVARLCNGASTGEETDLSSNPYQKKKSLHFMAQIPQRTTVLVVGGGPAGSYCASALAREGIDTVLLEADKFPRYNIGESMLPSIRHFLRFIDCDDKFDAHGFRIKKGAAFKLNQSLPYAYTDFVGAGGPQGYAYNVIRSEADGIIFRHAGVSGAHIFDGVKVDVLEFVPSGLPPSTDPDCEIPDPGRPVSAAWTRKETGETGVIHFDYLVDCSGRAGLMSTKYLKNRKYNTGEQLKNVATWGYWTGHGEHAKGTPREGAPYFAALQDASGWVWFIPLHTGQVSVGVVRNQDASTRTKRERGLDSKGLYLETVRETPGVQALLTEAQLVTDIKSASDWSYSAPAYATPYTRICGDAGCFIDPFFSSGVHLALAAALLAATTICASIKGQTSELGAAAWHSKKVAEGYIRFLVVVSSALKQINAKDQPVIADFDEKSFDRAFKHFRPIIQGTVDVTGKLSQSEVSETLNFCLRAFIPVNPTEKKALLDKMRSLAISDPEEMSDEKYARIAGELEAVLTPEQLNILKTLRARRMLRSDDTLNIDSIGSDVIDGLSPNLLRGQLGLVKPSKAYKPKPAAYNDLSRDAMALLIGEDVSESAVPTVAAGSDSKTNGTNGHEVNGASHANGMNGHGVNGDEHTNGVNGASHANETNGVNGASHANDTSNGGELSSHLHVTPLKGLNQQGQDEATRLRTQDTLHQIAEEMETPHDTMLRLFNANLEISVVKSALDLGLFKRLASSPTSLSVNDLASPSGADPQLLGRLLRYLASIRMIRETGRDRFTANHATVAFTDPRVEGALNYTFHINGPVYQSLPAHLAQTGYGRQKVASSGSKLAFNKAFDTSLPAFAWFQQNPQTLKWFQQLMSVPREGDWLDVLPMPDVSNDDKIAFVDVGGGFGQQCARLTARYPGLKGHVVLQDRPEVISSVKASAPIDGIMAVAHDFFEPQPAEMRGAQFYYLRTVLHDWDDADAEKVLRNLKEAAGGNGKVLIDEMVLPNQGVHWWSASLDLHMYAMLGALERTEEQWRALLDRAGLRIVEIKTYSPVMRHSIIVAEPKEVM
;
A
#
# COMPACT_ATOMS: atom_id res chain seq x y z
N MET A 1 62.06 -23.45 19.41
CA MET A 1 60.59 -23.56 19.48
C MET A 1 60.05 -23.37 18.06
N SER A 2 60.18 -24.28 17.07
CA SER A 2 60.31 -25.76 17.03
C SER A 2 59.03 -26.49 17.46
N TRP A 3 58.36 -27.35 16.67
CA TRP A 3 58.56 -27.88 15.29
C TRP A 3 57.25 -27.64 14.48
N ALA A 4 57.13 -27.61 13.14
CA ALA A 4 57.84 -28.15 11.97
C ALA A 4 57.40 -29.56 11.47
N SER A 5 57.04 -29.62 10.17
CA SER A 5 57.13 -30.79 9.24
C SER A 5 56.10 -31.95 9.44
N SER A 6 55.77 -32.81 8.46
CA SER A 6 56.05 -32.91 7.00
C SER A 6 55.33 -34.12 6.37
N ASP A 7 54.99 -34.05 5.08
CA ASP A 7 55.10 -35.12 4.03
C ASP A 7 54.41 -36.50 4.26
N ALA A 8 54.39 -37.46 3.32
CA ALA A 8 54.10 -37.42 1.87
C ALA A 8 53.73 -38.86 1.37
N GLU A 9 53.30 -38.94 0.10
CA GLU A 9 53.27 -40.08 -0.85
C GLU A 9 53.71 -41.50 -0.41
N LEU A 10 52.91 -42.53 -0.74
CA LEU A 10 53.23 -43.49 -1.82
C LEU A 10 52.13 -44.53 -2.12
N ILE A 11 52.30 -45.24 -3.23
CA ILE A 11 51.48 -46.30 -3.87
C ILE A 11 52.42 -47.49 -4.20
N PRO A 12 52.02 -48.65 -4.80
CA PRO A 12 50.69 -49.27 -5.04
C PRO A 12 50.69 -50.78 -4.62
N GLU A 13 49.95 -51.64 -5.35
CA GLU A 13 50.23 -53.09 -5.58
C GLU A 13 49.86 -54.17 -4.52
N ILE A 14 49.44 -55.41 -4.86
CA ILE A 14 48.78 -55.94 -6.09
C ILE A 14 48.10 -57.33 -5.84
N VAL A 15 47.00 -57.62 -6.57
CA VAL A 15 46.61 -58.95 -7.16
C VAL A 15 46.33 -60.23 -6.30
N GLU A 16 45.09 -60.77 -6.48
CA GLU A 16 44.72 -62.23 -6.61
C GLU A 16 44.66 -63.19 -5.39
N LEU A 17 43.98 -64.37 -5.39
CA LEU A 17 43.16 -65.12 -6.40
C LEU A 17 42.14 -66.12 -5.73
N THR A 18 41.04 -66.47 -6.45
CA THR A 18 40.15 -67.69 -6.36
C THR A 18 39.51 -68.22 -5.05
N GLY A 19 38.26 -68.73 -5.15
CA GLY A 19 37.62 -69.53 -4.07
C GLY A 19 36.17 -70.04 -4.31
N PHE A 20 36.00 -71.10 -5.12
CA PHE A 20 34.78 -71.86 -5.50
C PHE A 20 33.52 -71.97 -4.57
N ARG A 21 32.34 -71.85 -5.22
CA ARG A 21 31.06 -72.65 -5.20
C ARG A 21 31.07 -74.10 -4.61
N PRO A 22 29.90 -74.83 -4.45
CA PRO A 22 28.47 -74.46 -4.23
C PRO A 22 27.67 -75.46 -3.29
N ASP A 23 26.33 -75.49 -3.40
CA ASP A 23 25.32 -76.54 -3.01
C ASP A 23 25.02 -76.81 -1.49
N GLY A 24 23.82 -77.27 -1.06
CA GLY A 24 22.52 -77.46 -1.75
C GLY A 24 21.44 -78.21 -0.93
N GLY A 25 20.14 -78.12 -1.33
CA GLY A 25 18.99 -78.93 -0.85
C GLY A 25 18.07 -78.32 0.24
N GLY A 26 16.78 -78.67 0.39
CA GLY A 26 15.87 -79.45 -0.47
C GLY A 26 14.68 -80.15 0.24
N LYS A 27 13.41 -79.79 -0.08
CA LYS A 27 12.07 -80.44 0.16
C LYS A 27 10.94 -79.39 0.02
N GLY A 28 9.72 -79.63 -0.48
CA GLY A 28 9.18 -80.74 -1.30
C GLY A 28 7.65 -80.97 -1.16
N LEU A 29 6.89 -80.88 -2.28
CA LEU A 29 5.50 -81.41 -2.52
C LEU A 29 4.33 -80.75 -1.74
N SER A 30 3.04 -80.73 -2.19
CA SER A 30 2.35 -81.22 -3.42
C SER A 30 0.92 -80.66 -3.58
N ASP A 31 0.44 -80.47 -4.84
CA ASP A 31 -0.93 -80.76 -5.40
C ASP A 31 -2.21 -80.08 -4.79
N VAL A 32 -3.40 -79.94 -5.42
CA VAL A 32 -3.99 -80.21 -6.77
C VAL A 32 -5.24 -79.28 -6.94
N ASN A 33 -5.41 -78.47 -8.01
CA ASN A 33 -6.05 -78.69 -9.33
C ASN A 33 -7.63 -78.64 -9.40
N THR A 34 -8.17 -78.10 -10.51
CA THR A 34 -9.60 -77.99 -10.97
C THR A 34 -10.55 -77.05 -10.21
N GLY A 35 -11.61 -76.45 -10.81
CA GLY A 35 -11.93 -76.24 -12.25
C GLY A 35 -13.44 -76.06 -12.60
N HIS A 36 -13.77 -75.08 -13.48
CA HIS A 36 -15.08 -74.85 -14.19
C HIS A 36 -16.34 -74.62 -13.29
N ASP A 37 -17.43 -73.91 -13.64
CA ASP A 37 -18.16 -73.59 -14.88
C ASP A 37 -19.03 -72.30 -14.68
N ALA A 38 -19.64 -71.76 -15.74
CA ALA A 38 -20.35 -70.47 -15.74
C ALA A 38 -21.89 -70.56 -15.70
N ARG A 39 -22.57 -69.45 -15.36
CA ARG A 39 -23.74 -68.89 -16.11
C ARG A 39 -24.37 -67.60 -15.52
N LYS A 40 -24.44 -66.54 -16.35
CA LYS A 40 -25.59 -65.61 -16.61
C LYS A 40 -26.15 -64.73 -15.46
N VAL A 41 -26.73 -63.53 -15.66
CA VAL A 41 -27.04 -62.69 -16.86
C VAL A 41 -27.25 -61.21 -16.44
N ASP A 42 -26.98 -60.24 -17.33
CA ASP A 42 -27.45 -58.82 -17.52
C ASP A 42 -27.74 -57.89 -16.29
N ASP A 43 -27.74 -56.56 -16.31
CA ASP A 43 -27.37 -55.46 -17.26
C ASP A 43 -27.21 -54.16 -16.39
N GLY A 44 -26.59 -53.04 -16.78
CA GLY A 44 -25.81 -52.70 -17.99
C GLY A 44 -25.54 -51.18 -18.12
N LEU A 45 -24.47 -50.82 -18.85
CA LEU A 45 -24.15 -49.49 -19.47
C LEU A 45 -23.86 -48.27 -18.52
N ARG A 46 -22.96 -47.31 -18.84
CA ARG A 46 -21.89 -47.22 -19.87
C ARG A 46 -20.80 -46.19 -19.49
N ASP A 47 -19.55 -46.69 -19.44
CA ASP A 47 -18.34 -46.24 -20.15
C ASP A 47 -17.83 -44.78 -20.16
N ASN A 48 -16.76 -44.55 -19.38
CA ASN A 48 -15.48 -44.05 -19.91
C ASN A 48 -14.69 -45.28 -20.45
N THR A 49 -13.74 -45.23 -21.37
CA THR A 49 -12.42 -44.56 -21.27
C THR A 49 -11.60 -44.92 -22.53
N VAL A 50 -10.71 -44.05 -23.03
CA VAL A 50 -9.48 -44.50 -23.72
C VAL A 50 -8.29 -43.61 -23.33
N ALA A 51 -7.24 -44.21 -22.76
CA ALA A 51 -5.93 -43.60 -22.61
C ALA A 51 -4.84 -44.70 -22.55
N ARG A 52 -3.62 -44.36 -23.00
CA ARG A 52 -2.42 -45.21 -23.17
C ARG A 52 -2.41 -46.12 -24.41
N LEU A 53 -1.45 -45.86 -25.30
CA LEU A 53 -0.30 -46.73 -25.57
C LEU A 53 0.67 -46.05 -26.54
N CYS A 54 1.85 -45.65 -26.06
CA CYS A 54 2.95 -45.15 -26.90
C CYS A 54 4.27 -45.76 -26.42
N ASN A 55 4.91 -46.57 -27.27
CA ASN A 55 6.30 -47.02 -27.14
C ASN A 55 6.72 -47.65 -28.48
N GLY A 56 7.91 -47.32 -28.99
CA GLY A 56 8.42 -47.80 -30.28
C GLY A 56 9.09 -46.68 -31.08
N ALA A 57 10.21 -46.98 -31.73
CA ALA A 57 11.11 -45.98 -32.30
C ALA A 57 11.30 -46.13 -33.82
N SER A 58 11.63 -45.00 -34.45
CA SER A 58 12.48 -44.85 -35.66
C SER A 58 12.45 -45.93 -36.75
N THR A 59 11.82 -45.61 -37.88
CA THR A 59 12.46 -45.58 -39.22
C THR A 59 11.60 -44.70 -40.13
N GLY A 60 12.14 -44.22 -41.25
CA GLY A 60 11.40 -43.37 -42.19
C GLY A 60 11.53 -43.86 -43.63
N GLU A 61 10.45 -43.70 -44.39
CA GLU A 61 10.43 -43.58 -45.85
C GLU A 61 9.06 -43.01 -46.29
N GLU A 62 8.97 -42.43 -47.49
CA GLU A 62 7.75 -41.81 -48.00
C GLU A 62 6.76 -42.86 -48.55
N THR A 63 5.49 -42.81 -48.13
CA THR A 63 4.40 -43.53 -48.80
C THR A 63 3.11 -42.71 -48.86
N ASP A 64 2.48 -42.67 -50.03
CA ASP A 64 1.18 -42.05 -50.28
C ASP A 64 0.04 -42.76 -49.52
N LEU A 65 -0.84 -41.97 -48.89
CA LEU A 65 -2.05 -42.43 -48.20
C LEU A 65 -3.32 -41.69 -48.69
N SER A 66 -3.45 -41.55 -50.01
CA SER A 66 -4.60 -41.01 -50.73
C SER A 66 -5.91 -41.84 -50.65
N SER A 67 -6.21 -42.46 -49.50
CA SER A 67 -7.44 -43.27 -49.29
C SER A 67 -7.99 -43.33 -47.85
N ASN A 68 -8.55 -42.23 -47.34
CA ASN A 68 -9.43 -42.25 -46.16
C ASN A 68 -10.80 -41.58 -46.44
N PRO A 69 -11.95 -42.30 -46.29
CA PRO A 69 -13.27 -41.75 -46.59
C PRO A 69 -13.67 -40.48 -45.82
N TYR A 70 -13.07 -40.21 -44.66
CA TYR A 70 -13.45 -39.06 -43.81
C TYR A 70 -13.08 -37.68 -44.37
N GLN A 71 -12.28 -37.57 -45.44
CA GLN A 71 -11.92 -36.27 -46.03
C GLN A 71 -13.00 -35.66 -46.95
N LYS A 72 -13.99 -36.43 -47.45
CA LYS A 72 -14.98 -35.94 -48.43
C LYS A 72 -16.14 -35.11 -47.85
N LYS A 73 -15.87 -34.24 -46.87
CA LYS A 73 -16.84 -33.19 -46.45
C LYS A 73 -16.28 -31.90 -45.82
N LYS A 74 -15.05 -31.49 -46.16
CA LYS A 74 -14.54 -30.14 -45.83
C LYS A 74 -13.43 -29.62 -46.77
N SER A 75 -13.67 -29.69 -48.09
CA SER A 75 -12.74 -29.26 -49.14
C SER A 75 -13.34 -28.28 -50.15
N LEU A 76 -14.05 -27.25 -49.67
CA LEU A 76 -14.07 -25.96 -50.36
C LEU A 76 -13.24 -24.99 -49.55
N HIS A 77 -12.16 -24.48 -50.14
CA HIS A 77 -11.32 -23.44 -49.55
C HIS A 77 -11.98 -22.07 -49.80
N PHE A 78 -13.19 -21.88 -49.26
CA PHE A 78 -13.72 -20.54 -49.07
C PHE A 78 -12.77 -19.86 -48.07
N MET A 79 -11.94 -18.93 -48.56
CA MET A 79 -11.32 -17.95 -47.68
C MET A 79 -12.49 -17.27 -46.97
N ALA A 80 -12.56 -17.38 -45.64
CA ALA A 80 -13.63 -16.76 -44.88
C ALA A 80 -13.55 -15.26 -45.15
N GLN A 81 -14.58 -14.71 -45.81
CA GLN A 81 -14.60 -13.30 -46.15
C GLN A 81 -14.65 -12.49 -44.86
N ILE A 82 -13.80 -11.46 -44.76
CA ILE A 82 -13.75 -10.63 -43.55
C ILE A 82 -15.12 -9.94 -43.40
N PRO A 83 -15.78 -10.03 -42.24
CA PRO A 83 -17.10 -9.44 -42.03
C PRO A 83 -17.13 -7.94 -42.37
N GLN A 84 -18.21 -7.48 -43.00
CA GLN A 84 -18.42 -6.05 -43.28
C GLN A 84 -18.71 -5.24 -42.01
N ARG A 85 -19.13 -5.92 -40.94
CA ARG A 85 -19.35 -5.37 -39.60
C ARG A 85 -19.02 -6.42 -38.53
N THR A 86 -18.62 -5.96 -37.35
CA THR A 86 -18.54 -6.72 -36.08
C THR A 86 -19.07 -5.84 -34.92
N THR A 87 -19.23 -6.33 -33.68
CA THR A 87 -19.39 -5.43 -32.52
C THR A 87 -18.03 -4.86 -32.08
N VAL A 88 -17.04 -5.72 -31.81
CA VAL A 88 -15.69 -5.31 -31.40
C VAL A 88 -14.65 -5.70 -32.45
N LEU A 89 -13.87 -4.73 -32.93
CA LEU A 89 -12.65 -4.99 -33.71
C LEU A 89 -11.44 -5.00 -32.78
N VAL A 90 -10.70 -6.11 -32.76
CA VAL A 90 -9.41 -6.21 -32.07
C VAL A 90 -8.29 -6.21 -33.13
N VAL A 91 -7.29 -5.35 -32.95
CA VAL A 91 -6.18 -5.17 -33.90
C VAL A 91 -4.88 -5.66 -33.28
N GLY A 92 -4.26 -6.68 -33.87
CA GLY A 92 -3.02 -7.33 -33.39
C GLY A 92 -3.28 -8.63 -32.62
N GLY A 93 -2.81 -9.76 -33.14
CA GLY A 93 -2.98 -11.11 -32.60
C GLY A 93 -1.94 -11.54 -31.58
N GLY A 94 -1.17 -10.60 -31.02
CA GLY A 94 -0.29 -10.88 -29.87
C GLY A 94 -1.08 -11.32 -28.62
N PRO A 95 -0.40 -11.59 -27.49
CA PRO A 95 -1.04 -12.09 -26.27
C PRO A 95 -2.23 -11.23 -25.82
N ALA A 96 -2.10 -9.90 -25.86
CA ALA A 96 -3.20 -8.98 -25.53
C ALA A 96 -4.44 -9.20 -26.42
N GLY A 97 -4.32 -9.09 -27.75
CA GLY A 97 -5.49 -9.12 -28.64
C GLY A 97 -6.13 -10.50 -28.74
N SER A 98 -5.31 -11.55 -28.80
CA SER A 98 -5.80 -12.93 -28.79
C SER A 98 -6.50 -13.28 -27.46
N TYR A 99 -6.02 -12.77 -26.33
CA TYR A 99 -6.69 -12.91 -25.05
C TYR A 99 -7.98 -12.10 -24.96
N CYS A 100 -7.95 -10.83 -25.35
CA CYS A 100 -9.12 -9.93 -25.35
C CYS A 100 -10.25 -10.50 -26.22
N ALA A 101 -9.92 -10.97 -27.43
CA ALA A 101 -10.88 -11.61 -28.34
C ALA A 101 -11.44 -12.92 -27.77
N SER A 102 -10.61 -13.72 -27.08
CA SER A 102 -11.08 -14.90 -26.36
C SER A 102 -12.09 -14.52 -25.27
N ALA A 103 -11.78 -13.52 -24.45
CA ALA A 103 -12.63 -13.09 -23.34
C ALA A 103 -13.98 -12.48 -23.82
N LEU A 104 -13.94 -11.61 -24.84
CA LEU A 104 -15.13 -11.00 -25.44
C LEU A 104 -16.06 -12.03 -26.10
N ALA A 105 -15.52 -12.96 -26.89
CA ALA A 105 -16.31 -14.01 -27.53
C ALA A 105 -16.97 -14.95 -26.50
N ARG A 106 -16.31 -15.21 -25.37
CA ARG A 106 -16.86 -15.99 -24.24
C ARG A 106 -17.98 -15.27 -23.47
N GLU A 107 -18.15 -13.97 -23.67
CA GLU A 107 -19.30 -13.18 -23.20
C GLU A 107 -20.42 -13.08 -24.27
N GLY A 108 -20.25 -13.74 -25.42
CA GLY A 108 -21.21 -13.71 -26.53
C GLY A 108 -21.11 -12.47 -27.42
N ILE A 109 -20.02 -11.69 -27.33
CA ILE A 109 -19.81 -10.48 -28.12
C ILE A 109 -19.20 -10.83 -29.48
N ASP A 110 -19.86 -10.41 -30.56
CA ASP A 110 -19.34 -10.51 -31.93
C ASP A 110 -18.01 -9.74 -32.06
N THR A 111 -16.94 -10.50 -32.28
CA THR A 111 -15.56 -10.02 -32.18
C THR A 111 -14.73 -10.52 -33.36
N VAL A 112 -14.18 -9.58 -34.14
CA VAL A 112 -13.20 -9.86 -35.20
C VAL A 112 -11.80 -9.49 -34.71
N LEU A 113 -10.83 -10.38 -34.94
CA LEU A 113 -9.41 -10.18 -34.60
C LEU A 113 -8.58 -10.16 -35.90
N LEU A 114 -7.95 -9.02 -36.21
CA LEU A 114 -7.07 -8.86 -37.37
C LEU A 114 -5.60 -8.77 -36.93
N GLU A 115 -4.79 -9.76 -37.32
CA GLU A 115 -3.32 -9.75 -37.16
C GLU A 115 -2.64 -9.45 -38.50
N ALA A 116 -1.67 -8.54 -38.50
CA ALA A 116 -1.00 -8.08 -39.70
C ALA A 116 -0.01 -9.11 -40.27
N ASP A 117 0.61 -9.93 -39.42
CA ASP A 117 1.52 -11.01 -39.83
C ASP A 117 0.81 -12.37 -39.93
N LYS A 118 1.45 -13.36 -40.55
CA LYS A 118 0.91 -14.73 -40.66
C LYS A 118 1.50 -15.62 -39.57
N PHE A 119 0.68 -16.45 -38.93
CA PHE A 119 1.16 -17.36 -37.88
C PHE A 119 1.77 -18.65 -38.48
N PRO A 120 2.84 -19.20 -37.88
CA PRO A 120 3.58 -18.70 -36.72
C PRO A 120 4.56 -17.56 -37.06
N ARG A 121 4.45 -16.40 -36.39
CA ARG A 121 5.38 -15.26 -36.56
C ARG A 121 6.31 -15.08 -35.36
N TYR A 122 7.58 -14.77 -35.63
CA TYR A 122 8.60 -14.49 -34.61
C TYR A 122 8.22 -13.30 -33.72
N ASN A 123 8.50 -13.38 -32.42
CA ASN A 123 8.47 -12.26 -31.48
C ASN A 123 9.43 -12.53 -30.30
N ILE A 124 9.77 -11.52 -29.50
CA ILE A 124 10.64 -11.62 -28.33
C ILE A 124 9.85 -11.43 -27.02
N GLY A 125 10.47 -11.75 -25.88
CA GLY A 125 9.85 -11.75 -24.55
C GLY A 125 9.31 -13.14 -24.20
N GLU A 126 10.21 -14.02 -23.75
CA GLU A 126 10.03 -15.49 -23.72
C GLU A 126 9.89 -16.08 -22.31
N SER A 127 10.36 -15.37 -21.28
CA SER A 127 10.19 -15.72 -19.87
C SER A 127 8.86 -15.17 -19.35
N MET A 128 7.99 -16.01 -18.78
CA MET A 128 6.66 -15.61 -18.27
C MET A 128 6.65 -15.46 -16.73
N LEU A 129 5.59 -14.85 -16.19
CA LEU A 129 5.32 -14.77 -14.74
C LEU A 129 4.19 -15.74 -14.33
N PRO A 130 4.14 -16.23 -13.07
CA PRO A 130 3.10 -17.18 -12.58
C PRO A 130 1.66 -16.75 -12.84
N SER A 131 1.41 -15.44 -12.84
CA SER A 131 0.14 -14.85 -13.25
C SER A 131 -0.38 -15.29 -14.62
N ILE A 132 0.48 -15.71 -15.57
CA ILE A 132 0.04 -16.21 -16.88
C ILE A 132 -0.94 -17.37 -16.78
N ARG A 133 -0.76 -18.30 -15.82
CA ARG A 133 -1.63 -19.46 -15.66
C ARG A 133 -3.03 -19.06 -15.18
N HIS A 134 -3.14 -17.99 -14.39
CA HIS A 134 -4.42 -17.45 -13.94
C HIS A 134 -5.22 -16.86 -15.11
N PHE A 135 -4.56 -16.08 -15.98
CA PHE A 135 -5.15 -15.59 -17.23
C PHE A 135 -5.52 -16.76 -18.15
N LEU A 136 -4.58 -17.67 -18.45
CA LEU A 136 -4.84 -18.81 -19.34
C LEU A 136 -6.01 -19.69 -18.84
N ARG A 137 -6.17 -19.90 -17.53
CA ARG A 137 -7.33 -20.61 -16.94
C ARG A 137 -8.65 -19.87 -17.14
N PHE A 138 -8.66 -18.54 -17.03
CA PHE A 138 -9.89 -17.75 -17.25
C PHE A 138 -10.47 -17.94 -18.65
N ILE A 139 -9.63 -18.24 -19.65
CA ILE A 139 -10.04 -18.57 -21.02
C ILE A 139 -10.03 -20.08 -21.36
N ASP A 140 -9.84 -21.00 -20.42
CA ASP A 140 -9.71 -22.47 -20.66
C ASP A 140 -8.51 -22.87 -21.57
N CYS A 141 -7.37 -22.19 -21.43
CA CYS A 141 -6.19 -22.36 -22.30
C CYS A 141 -4.91 -22.88 -21.60
N ASP A 142 -4.86 -22.96 -20.26
CA ASP A 142 -3.65 -23.39 -19.51
C ASP A 142 -3.24 -24.83 -19.87
N ASP A 143 -4.22 -25.74 -19.96
CA ASP A 143 -4.04 -27.12 -20.41
C ASP A 143 -3.32 -27.24 -21.78
N LYS A 144 -3.48 -26.24 -22.66
CA LYS A 144 -2.82 -26.22 -23.98
C LYS A 144 -1.34 -25.81 -23.89
N PHE A 145 -0.94 -25.08 -22.85
CA PHE A 145 0.45 -24.75 -22.57
C PHE A 145 1.16 -25.90 -21.86
N ASP A 146 0.49 -26.53 -20.88
CA ASP A 146 0.99 -27.76 -20.23
C ASP A 146 1.14 -28.90 -21.25
N ALA A 147 0.16 -29.12 -22.14
CA ALA A 147 0.22 -30.16 -23.17
C ALA A 147 1.23 -29.88 -24.30
N HIS A 148 1.62 -28.62 -24.52
CA HIS A 148 2.69 -28.27 -25.49
C HIS A 148 4.09 -28.53 -24.93
N GLY A 149 4.25 -28.67 -23.60
CA GLY A 149 5.53 -28.99 -22.99
C GLY A 149 6.55 -27.85 -22.97
N PHE A 150 6.09 -26.60 -22.84
CA PHE A 150 7.00 -25.47 -22.63
C PHE A 150 7.88 -25.66 -21.39
N ARG A 151 9.08 -25.04 -21.38
CA ARG A 151 10.07 -25.26 -20.32
C ARG A 151 9.56 -24.65 -19.02
N ILE A 152 9.28 -25.50 -18.02
CA ILE A 152 8.75 -25.08 -16.72
C ILE A 152 9.74 -24.18 -15.99
N LYS A 153 9.29 -22.97 -15.65
CA LYS A 153 10.01 -21.96 -14.88
C LYS A 153 9.53 -21.97 -13.43
N LYS A 154 10.32 -22.58 -12.54
CA LYS A 154 10.03 -22.68 -11.09
C LYS A 154 10.39 -21.42 -10.28
N GLY A 155 11.11 -20.49 -10.90
CA GLY A 155 11.59 -19.25 -10.27
C GLY A 155 12.47 -18.45 -11.23
N ALA A 156 13.24 -17.49 -10.72
CA ALA A 156 14.27 -16.77 -11.47
C ALA A 156 15.38 -16.24 -10.56
N ALA A 157 16.61 -16.17 -11.09
CA ALA A 157 17.81 -15.77 -10.36
C ALA A 157 18.34 -14.41 -10.86
N PHE A 158 18.60 -13.49 -9.94
CA PHE A 158 18.94 -12.09 -10.24
C PHE A 158 20.24 -11.66 -9.55
N LYS A 159 21.30 -11.49 -10.34
CA LYS A 159 22.64 -11.06 -9.93
C LYS A 159 22.78 -9.54 -10.15
N LEU A 160 22.29 -8.75 -9.21
CA LEU A 160 22.27 -7.27 -9.30
C LEU A 160 23.64 -6.62 -9.08
N ASN A 161 24.49 -7.22 -8.24
CA ASN A 161 25.87 -6.83 -8.03
C ASN A 161 26.80 -8.04 -8.27
N GLN A 162 27.99 -7.81 -8.82
CA GLN A 162 29.02 -8.84 -8.96
C GLN A 162 29.64 -9.26 -7.63
N SER A 163 29.72 -8.37 -6.64
CA SER A 163 30.29 -8.66 -5.31
C SER A 163 29.38 -9.46 -4.39
N LEU A 164 28.06 -9.33 -4.53
CA LEU A 164 27.05 -10.00 -3.67
C LEU A 164 26.41 -11.24 -4.34
N PRO A 165 25.88 -12.21 -3.58
CA PRO A 165 25.10 -13.33 -4.11
C PRO A 165 23.93 -12.88 -5.00
N TYR A 166 23.49 -13.76 -5.90
CA TYR A 166 22.24 -13.54 -6.64
C TYR A 166 21.04 -13.77 -5.72
N ALA A 167 20.02 -12.91 -5.82
CA ALA A 167 18.73 -13.14 -5.17
C ALA A 167 17.87 -14.10 -6.00
N TYR A 168 16.99 -14.86 -5.34
CA TYR A 168 16.14 -15.85 -6.00
C TYR A 168 14.66 -15.62 -5.67
N THR A 169 13.84 -15.43 -6.70
CA THR A 169 12.38 -15.50 -6.56
C THR A 169 11.93 -16.93 -6.81
N ASP A 170 11.49 -17.60 -5.75
CA ASP A 170 10.89 -18.93 -5.82
C ASP A 170 9.39 -18.80 -6.10
N PHE A 171 8.93 -19.40 -7.20
CA PHE A 171 7.50 -19.42 -7.55
C PHE A 171 6.78 -20.63 -6.95
N VAL A 172 7.49 -21.74 -6.70
CA VAL A 172 6.91 -22.98 -6.16
C VAL A 172 6.83 -22.92 -4.64
N GLY A 173 7.86 -22.41 -3.96
CA GLY A 173 7.82 -22.13 -2.53
C GLY A 173 6.83 -21.03 -2.13
N ALA A 174 6.41 -20.17 -3.07
CA ALA A 174 5.40 -19.12 -2.85
C ALA A 174 3.97 -19.55 -3.28
N GLY A 175 3.83 -20.22 -4.42
CA GLY A 175 2.54 -20.59 -5.02
C GLY A 175 2.15 -22.07 -4.88
N GLY A 176 2.94 -22.86 -4.15
CA GLY A 176 2.79 -24.32 -4.06
C GLY A 176 3.16 -25.06 -5.36
N PRO A 177 2.86 -26.37 -5.47
CA PRO A 177 3.28 -27.20 -6.61
C PRO A 177 2.82 -26.72 -7.99
N GLN A 178 1.79 -25.88 -8.07
CA GLN A 178 1.24 -25.32 -9.31
C GLN A 178 1.65 -23.86 -9.57
N GLY A 179 2.47 -23.25 -8.69
CA GLY A 179 2.90 -21.86 -8.77
C GLY A 179 3.89 -21.53 -9.89
N TYR A 180 4.32 -22.50 -10.70
CA TYR A 180 5.28 -22.29 -11.78
C TYR A 180 4.73 -21.44 -12.94
N ALA A 181 5.66 -20.94 -13.75
CA ALA A 181 5.41 -20.28 -15.02
C ALA A 181 6.08 -21.07 -16.18
N TYR A 182 6.11 -20.50 -17.37
CA TYR A 182 6.73 -21.09 -18.56
C TYR A 182 7.85 -20.19 -19.13
N ASN A 183 8.88 -20.79 -19.70
CA ASN A 183 9.72 -20.18 -20.74
C ASN A 183 9.24 -20.72 -22.09
N VAL A 184 8.80 -19.82 -22.99
CA VAL A 184 8.06 -20.18 -24.21
C VAL A 184 8.75 -19.69 -25.47
N ILE A 185 8.62 -20.43 -26.57
CA ILE A 185 8.91 -19.89 -27.91
C ILE A 185 7.69 -19.09 -28.35
N ARG A 186 7.87 -17.78 -28.55
CA ARG A 186 6.73 -16.85 -28.69
C ARG A 186 5.94 -17.01 -29.98
N SER A 187 6.54 -17.50 -31.07
CA SER A 187 5.84 -17.84 -32.31
C SER A 187 4.85 -19.01 -32.14
N GLU A 188 5.11 -19.91 -31.20
CA GLU A 188 4.22 -21.01 -30.83
C GLU A 188 3.18 -20.54 -29.81
N ALA A 189 3.61 -19.89 -28.72
CA ALA A 189 2.72 -19.43 -27.65
C ALA A 189 1.67 -18.41 -28.13
N ASP A 190 2.08 -17.38 -28.89
CA ASP A 190 1.12 -16.45 -29.50
C ASP A 190 0.17 -17.20 -30.44
N GLY A 191 0.69 -18.17 -31.21
CA GLY A 191 -0.09 -19.01 -32.13
C GLY A 191 -1.06 -19.98 -31.44
N ILE A 192 -0.80 -20.39 -30.19
CA ILE A 192 -1.73 -21.17 -29.37
C ILE A 192 -2.88 -20.28 -28.90
N ILE A 193 -2.58 -19.08 -28.36
CA ILE A 193 -3.61 -18.16 -27.87
C ILE A 193 -4.45 -17.59 -29.04
N PHE A 194 -3.83 -17.27 -30.18
CA PHE A 194 -4.53 -16.79 -31.38
C PHE A 194 -5.54 -17.82 -31.90
N ARG A 195 -5.11 -19.09 -32.05
CA ARG A 195 -6.02 -20.18 -32.44
C ARG A 195 -7.01 -20.52 -31.32
N HIS A 196 -6.68 -20.28 -30.06
CA HIS A 196 -7.63 -20.35 -28.96
C HIS A 196 -8.77 -19.33 -29.12
N ALA A 197 -8.49 -18.08 -29.52
CA ALA A 197 -9.54 -17.07 -29.71
C ALA A 197 -10.62 -17.53 -30.70
N GLY A 198 -10.22 -18.20 -31.79
CA GLY A 198 -11.16 -18.85 -32.72
C GLY A 198 -11.98 -19.98 -32.09
N VAL A 199 -11.39 -20.78 -31.20
CA VAL A 199 -12.10 -21.82 -30.41
C VAL A 199 -13.04 -21.19 -29.37
N SER A 200 -12.73 -20.01 -28.86
CA SER A 200 -13.59 -19.21 -27.98
C SER A 200 -14.74 -18.49 -28.71
N GLY A 201 -14.76 -18.51 -30.04
CA GLY A 201 -15.84 -17.95 -30.88
C GLY A 201 -15.49 -16.67 -31.65
N ALA A 202 -14.26 -16.13 -31.53
CA ALA A 202 -13.87 -14.94 -32.26
C ALA A 202 -13.55 -15.22 -33.75
N HIS A 203 -13.87 -14.27 -34.62
CA HIS A 203 -13.53 -14.33 -36.04
C HIS A 203 -12.07 -13.89 -36.25
N ILE A 204 -11.15 -14.85 -36.22
CA ILE A 204 -9.70 -14.61 -36.32
C ILE A 204 -9.21 -14.59 -37.78
N PHE A 205 -8.37 -13.62 -38.13
CA PHE A 205 -7.71 -13.51 -39.43
C PHE A 205 -6.26 -13.04 -39.27
N ASP A 206 -5.32 -13.77 -39.88
CA ASP A 206 -3.91 -13.42 -39.92
C ASP A 206 -3.46 -13.02 -41.35
N GLY A 207 -2.32 -12.34 -41.45
CA GLY A 207 -1.86 -11.70 -42.68
C GLY A 207 -2.72 -10.49 -43.12
N VAL A 208 -3.57 -9.94 -42.24
CA VAL A 208 -4.48 -8.82 -42.51
C VAL A 208 -4.09 -7.61 -41.66
N LYS A 209 -3.47 -6.63 -42.30
CA LYS A 209 -3.06 -5.38 -41.66
C LYS A 209 -4.23 -4.40 -41.63
N VAL A 210 -4.45 -3.72 -40.50
CA VAL A 210 -5.28 -2.49 -40.44
C VAL A 210 -4.40 -1.29 -40.77
N ASP A 211 -4.85 -0.45 -41.71
CA ASP A 211 -4.08 0.67 -42.25
C ASP A 211 -4.63 2.04 -41.82
N VAL A 212 -5.95 2.21 -41.83
CA VAL A 212 -6.64 3.47 -41.50
C VAL A 212 -7.91 3.18 -40.71
N LEU A 213 -8.13 3.92 -39.63
CA LEU A 213 -9.38 4.03 -38.91
C LEU A 213 -10.14 5.29 -39.35
N GLU A 214 -11.45 5.21 -39.51
CA GLU A 214 -12.34 6.36 -39.71
C GLU A 214 -13.07 6.72 -38.41
N PHE A 215 -13.17 8.02 -38.13
CA PHE A 215 -13.77 8.58 -36.91
C PHE A 215 -14.95 9.49 -37.24
N VAL A 216 -15.97 9.44 -36.38
CA VAL A 216 -17.09 10.39 -36.35
C VAL A 216 -17.11 11.12 -35.00
N PRO A 217 -17.80 12.27 -34.86
CA PRO A 217 -18.01 12.88 -33.54
C PRO A 217 -18.56 11.86 -32.55
N SER A 218 -18.00 11.79 -31.34
CA SER A 218 -18.32 10.74 -30.35
C SER A 218 -19.78 10.76 -29.88
N GLY A 219 -20.45 11.91 -29.99
CA GLY A 219 -21.84 12.13 -29.56
C GLY A 219 -22.00 12.20 -28.04
N LEU A 220 -20.90 12.13 -27.29
CA LEU A 220 -20.88 12.23 -25.83
C LEU A 220 -20.69 13.70 -25.41
N PRO A 221 -21.24 14.13 -24.26
CA PRO A 221 -20.88 15.42 -23.69
C PRO A 221 -19.40 15.42 -23.27
N PRO A 222 -18.76 16.59 -23.16
CA PRO A 222 -17.48 16.72 -22.45
C PRO A 222 -17.58 16.14 -21.04
N SER A 223 -16.46 15.66 -20.49
CA SER A 223 -16.43 15.20 -19.11
C SER A 223 -16.89 16.32 -18.15
N THR A 224 -17.79 15.98 -17.24
CA THR A 224 -18.15 16.81 -16.07
C THR A 224 -17.28 16.51 -14.85
N ASP A 225 -16.50 15.43 -14.91
CA ASP A 225 -15.45 15.07 -13.96
C ASP A 225 -14.16 15.81 -14.38
N PRO A 226 -13.61 16.72 -13.53
CA PRO A 226 -12.44 17.52 -13.86
C PRO A 226 -11.14 16.70 -13.94
N ASP A 227 -11.10 15.52 -13.31
CA ASP A 227 -9.89 14.69 -13.19
C ASP A 227 -9.85 13.60 -14.29
N CYS A 228 -10.83 13.63 -15.21
CA CYS A 228 -11.02 12.68 -16.30
C CYS A 228 -10.44 13.21 -17.63
N GLU A 229 -9.10 13.25 -17.74
CA GLU A 229 -8.35 13.66 -18.95
C GLU A 229 -8.42 12.64 -20.12
N ILE A 230 -9.60 12.15 -20.50
CA ILE A 230 -9.74 11.24 -21.65
C ILE A 230 -9.64 12.02 -22.98
N PRO A 231 -8.74 11.65 -23.90
CA PRO A 231 -8.68 12.26 -25.23
C PRO A 231 -9.92 11.92 -26.08
N ASP A 232 -10.59 12.97 -26.59
CA ASP A 232 -11.71 13.00 -27.55
C ASP A 232 -11.37 12.98 -29.06
N PRO A 233 -10.79 11.95 -29.72
CA PRO A 233 -10.48 11.99 -31.17
C PRO A 233 -11.70 11.78 -32.09
N GLY A 234 -12.89 11.56 -31.52
CA GLY A 234 -14.06 10.98 -32.14
C GLY A 234 -14.23 9.50 -31.78
N ARG A 235 -15.42 8.95 -32.08
CA ARG A 235 -15.69 7.50 -32.07
C ARG A 235 -15.13 6.88 -33.35
N PRO A 236 -14.22 5.88 -33.30
CA PRO A 236 -13.89 5.11 -34.48
C PRO A 236 -15.07 4.20 -34.87
N VAL A 237 -15.37 4.12 -36.16
CA VAL A 237 -16.54 3.37 -36.68
C VAL A 237 -16.21 2.41 -37.83
N SER A 238 -15.07 2.59 -38.48
CA SER A 238 -14.59 1.70 -39.55
C SER A 238 -13.07 1.56 -39.52
N ALA A 239 -12.57 0.46 -40.09
CA ALA A 239 -11.17 0.22 -40.35
C ALA A 239 -10.97 -0.28 -41.79
N ALA A 240 -10.16 0.44 -42.56
CA ALA A 240 -9.61 -0.05 -43.81
C ALA A 240 -8.47 -1.04 -43.53
N TRP A 241 -8.51 -2.19 -44.21
CA TRP A 241 -7.56 -3.28 -44.05
C TRP A 241 -6.98 -3.74 -45.40
N THR A 242 -5.77 -4.32 -45.35
CA THR A 242 -5.06 -4.90 -46.49
C THR A 242 -4.56 -6.31 -46.14
N ARG A 243 -4.88 -7.32 -46.96
CA ARG A 243 -4.30 -8.67 -46.88
C ARG A 243 -2.92 -8.70 -47.54
N LYS A 244 -1.87 -8.93 -46.75
CA LYS A 244 -0.47 -8.87 -47.20
C LYS A 244 -0.13 -9.82 -48.36
N GLU A 245 -0.75 -10.99 -48.41
CA GLU A 245 -0.43 -12.02 -49.41
C GLU A 245 -1.04 -11.78 -50.80
N THR A 246 -2.17 -11.04 -50.87
CA THR A 246 -2.93 -10.84 -52.12
C THR A 246 -3.00 -9.39 -52.57
N GLY A 247 -2.72 -8.42 -51.68
CA GLY A 247 -3.02 -7.01 -51.92
C GLY A 247 -4.52 -6.67 -51.87
N GLU A 248 -5.37 -7.63 -51.50
CA GLU A 248 -6.82 -7.43 -51.31
C GLU A 248 -7.06 -6.39 -50.20
N THR A 249 -7.85 -5.37 -50.49
CA THR A 249 -8.25 -4.33 -49.54
C THR A 249 -9.75 -4.35 -49.28
N GLY A 250 -10.16 -3.99 -48.06
CA GLY A 250 -11.56 -3.77 -47.72
C GLY A 250 -11.73 -2.87 -46.51
N VAL A 251 -12.98 -2.74 -46.05
CA VAL A 251 -13.35 -2.01 -44.84
C VAL A 251 -14.18 -2.94 -43.95
N ILE A 252 -13.98 -2.85 -42.64
CA ILE A 252 -14.86 -3.45 -41.62
C ILE A 252 -15.40 -2.35 -40.70
N HIS A 253 -16.70 -2.36 -40.44
CA HIS A 253 -17.35 -1.47 -39.48
C HIS A 253 -17.41 -2.12 -38.09
N PHE A 254 -17.41 -1.32 -37.03
CA PHE A 254 -17.52 -1.83 -35.66
C PHE A 254 -18.15 -0.80 -34.72
N ASP A 255 -18.54 -1.27 -33.54
CA ASP A 255 -19.02 -0.40 -32.46
C ASP A 255 -17.92 0.00 -31.47
N TYR A 256 -16.91 -0.86 -31.32
CA TYR A 256 -15.76 -0.72 -30.41
C TYR A 256 -14.45 -1.15 -31.06
N LEU A 257 -13.35 -0.52 -30.63
CA LEU A 257 -11.99 -0.83 -31.05
C LEU A 257 -11.12 -1.24 -29.86
N VAL A 258 -10.31 -2.29 -30.02
CA VAL A 258 -9.21 -2.62 -29.09
C VAL A 258 -7.88 -2.62 -29.84
N ASP A 259 -7.03 -1.64 -29.52
CA ASP A 259 -5.66 -1.56 -30.04
C ASP A 259 -4.73 -2.47 -29.21
N CYS A 260 -4.39 -3.61 -29.80
CA CYS A 260 -3.41 -4.58 -29.33
C CYS A 260 -2.24 -4.71 -30.32
N SER A 261 -1.99 -3.69 -31.16
CA SER A 261 -1.06 -3.73 -32.31
C SER A 261 0.43 -3.79 -31.93
N GLY A 262 0.73 -4.16 -30.68
CA GLY A 262 2.07 -4.23 -30.14
C GLY A 262 2.77 -2.88 -30.18
N ARG A 263 4.10 -2.90 -30.35
CA ARG A 263 4.93 -1.68 -30.33
C ARG A 263 4.58 -0.65 -31.40
N ALA A 264 3.80 -1.01 -32.43
CA ALA A 264 3.25 -0.06 -33.40
C ALA A 264 2.25 0.93 -32.77
N GLY A 265 1.41 0.47 -31.83
CA GLY A 265 0.45 1.26 -31.07
C GLY A 265 -0.38 2.21 -31.92
N LEU A 266 -1.18 1.65 -32.85
CA LEU A 266 -1.99 2.37 -33.84
C LEU A 266 -2.66 3.63 -33.29
N MET A 267 -3.30 3.57 -32.13
CA MET A 267 -3.91 4.72 -31.49
C MET A 267 -2.87 5.69 -30.90
N SER A 268 -1.99 5.20 -30.01
CA SER A 268 -1.03 6.04 -29.30
C SER A 268 0.05 6.70 -30.16
N THR A 269 0.35 6.17 -31.36
CA THR A 269 1.38 6.72 -32.26
C THR A 269 0.81 7.51 -33.44
N LYS A 270 -0.26 7.02 -34.09
CA LYS A 270 -0.81 7.64 -35.31
C LYS A 270 -1.88 8.69 -35.02
N TYR A 271 -2.82 8.37 -34.12
CA TYR A 271 -4.02 9.17 -33.90
C TYR A 271 -3.90 10.10 -32.68
N LEU A 272 -3.66 9.54 -31.49
CA LEU A 272 -3.54 10.30 -30.24
C LEU A 272 -2.18 10.98 -30.10
N LYS A 273 -1.13 10.38 -30.68
CA LYS A 273 0.28 10.82 -30.56
C LYS A 273 0.72 11.00 -29.10
N ASN A 274 0.10 10.26 -28.18
CA ASN A 274 0.19 10.48 -26.73
C ASN A 274 1.29 9.64 -26.05
N ARG A 275 1.99 8.76 -26.78
CA ARG A 275 3.11 7.97 -26.24
C ARG A 275 4.28 8.88 -25.83
N LYS A 276 4.52 8.99 -24.51
CA LYS A 276 5.68 9.66 -23.92
C LYS A 276 6.75 8.63 -23.56
N TYR A 277 7.99 8.84 -23.98
CA TYR A 277 9.14 8.04 -23.54
C TYR A 277 9.65 8.52 -22.18
N ASN A 278 10.01 7.59 -21.29
CA ASN A 278 10.56 7.93 -19.99
C ASN A 278 11.93 8.59 -20.13
N THR A 279 12.15 9.71 -19.45
CA THR A 279 13.27 10.62 -19.72
C THR A 279 14.54 10.31 -18.93
N GLY A 280 14.50 9.34 -18.01
CA GLY A 280 15.67 8.88 -17.25
C GLY A 280 16.65 8.07 -18.12
N GLU A 281 17.95 8.32 -17.94
CA GLU A 281 19.04 7.71 -18.73
C GLU A 281 19.09 6.17 -18.63
N GLN A 282 18.60 5.61 -17.52
CA GLN A 282 18.60 4.16 -17.23
C GLN A 282 17.54 3.37 -18.03
N LEU A 283 16.63 4.05 -18.73
CA LEU A 283 15.49 3.45 -19.46
C LEU A 283 15.53 3.71 -20.98
N LYS A 284 16.66 4.16 -21.51
CA LYS A 284 16.93 4.29 -22.96
C LYS A 284 17.86 3.16 -23.42
N ASN A 285 17.36 1.93 -23.35
CA ASN A 285 18.17 0.75 -23.57
C ASN A 285 18.09 0.25 -25.03
N VAL A 286 19.05 -0.57 -25.42
CA VAL A 286 19.06 -1.37 -26.65
C VAL A 286 19.30 -2.81 -26.24
N ALA A 287 18.38 -3.69 -26.61
CA ALA A 287 18.58 -5.13 -26.50
C ALA A 287 19.32 -5.65 -27.75
N THR A 288 20.22 -6.62 -27.55
CA THR A 288 20.85 -7.40 -28.62
C THR A 288 20.97 -8.85 -28.17
N TRP A 289 20.42 -9.80 -28.92
CA TRP A 289 20.25 -11.18 -28.47
C TRP A 289 20.38 -12.21 -29.58
N GLY A 290 20.60 -13.47 -29.19
CA GLY A 290 20.69 -14.62 -30.09
C GLY A 290 20.41 -15.92 -29.33
N TYR A 291 20.28 -17.02 -30.07
CA TYR A 291 19.94 -18.34 -29.53
C TYR A 291 21.13 -19.28 -29.58
N TRP A 292 21.39 -20.00 -28.49
CA TRP A 292 22.54 -20.89 -28.34
C TRP A 292 22.11 -22.33 -28.04
N THR A 293 22.90 -23.31 -28.48
CA THR A 293 22.77 -24.75 -28.15
C THR A 293 24.03 -25.26 -27.45
N GLY A 294 23.95 -26.39 -26.75
CA GLY A 294 25.10 -26.95 -26.01
C GLY A 294 25.43 -26.19 -24.72
N HIS A 295 24.47 -25.44 -24.19
CA HIS A 295 24.63 -24.63 -22.98
C HIS A 295 24.63 -25.48 -21.70
N GLY A 296 25.30 -24.98 -20.67
CA GLY A 296 25.20 -25.49 -19.30
C GLY A 296 23.84 -25.21 -18.66
N GLU A 297 23.54 -25.92 -17.59
CA GLU A 297 22.28 -25.78 -16.85
C GLU A 297 22.50 -24.96 -15.57
N HIS A 298 21.73 -23.88 -15.38
CA HIS A 298 21.88 -23.03 -14.20
C HIS A 298 21.51 -23.77 -12.92
N ALA A 299 22.35 -23.67 -11.88
CA ALA A 299 22.15 -24.26 -10.56
C ALA A 299 21.81 -25.77 -10.56
N LYS A 300 22.45 -26.51 -11.47
CA LYS A 300 22.33 -27.98 -11.62
C LYS A 300 22.50 -28.72 -10.29
N GLY A 301 21.66 -29.72 -10.04
CA GLY A 301 21.62 -30.50 -8.80
C GLY A 301 20.93 -29.81 -7.61
N THR A 302 20.25 -28.68 -7.84
CA THR A 302 19.52 -27.93 -6.78
C THR A 302 18.04 -27.73 -7.15
N PRO A 303 17.17 -27.34 -6.20
CA PRO A 303 15.79 -26.96 -6.51
C PRO A 303 15.65 -25.78 -7.50
N ARG A 304 16.73 -25.01 -7.71
CA ARG A 304 16.82 -23.88 -8.64
C ARG A 304 17.23 -24.29 -10.07
N GLU A 305 17.44 -25.59 -10.32
CA GLU A 305 17.92 -26.11 -11.60
C GLU A 305 17.09 -25.61 -12.79
N GLY A 306 17.77 -25.03 -13.78
CA GLY A 306 17.15 -24.55 -15.01
C GLY A 306 16.27 -23.31 -14.87
N ALA A 307 16.32 -22.61 -13.74
CA ALA A 307 15.75 -21.27 -13.63
C ALA A 307 16.47 -20.29 -14.57
N PRO A 308 15.76 -19.37 -15.25
CA PRO A 308 16.41 -18.31 -16.02
C PRO A 308 17.24 -17.39 -15.12
N TYR A 309 18.37 -16.95 -15.65
CA TYR A 309 19.39 -16.19 -14.93
C TYR A 309 19.56 -14.80 -15.55
N PHE A 310 19.56 -13.78 -14.70
CA PHE A 310 19.62 -12.37 -15.07
C PHE A 310 20.79 -11.73 -14.32
N ALA A 311 21.69 -11.04 -15.00
CA ALA A 311 22.91 -10.50 -14.38
C ALA A 311 23.29 -9.10 -14.86
N ALA A 312 23.72 -8.25 -13.93
CA ALA A 312 24.36 -6.96 -14.22
C ALA A 312 25.66 -7.14 -15.03
N LEU A 313 25.96 -6.21 -15.94
CA LEU A 313 27.28 -6.14 -16.59
C LEU A 313 28.32 -5.56 -15.63
N GLN A 314 29.60 -5.95 -15.76
CA GLN A 314 30.68 -5.47 -14.88
C GLN A 314 30.89 -3.94 -14.96
N ASP A 315 30.68 -3.36 -16.14
CA ASP A 315 30.76 -1.91 -16.34
C ASP A 315 29.53 -1.16 -15.76
N ALA A 316 28.46 -1.88 -15.40
CA ALA A 316 27.12 -1.40 -15.05
C ALA A 316 26.38 -0.60 -16.14
N SER A 317 26.79 -0.73 -17.41
CA SER A 317 26.08 -0.11 -18.55
C SER A 317 24.73 -0.77 -18.88
N GLY A 318 24.37 -1.85 -18.18
CA GLY A 318 23.20 -2.67 -18.45
C GLY A 318 23.27 -4.04 -17.78
N TRP A 319 22.60 -5.02 -18.39
CA TRP A 319 22.44 -6.38 -17.88
C TRP A 319 22.26 -7.42 -19.01
N VAL A 320 22.22 -8.71 -18.67
CA VAL A 320 22.05 -9.82 -19.62
C VAL A 320 21.04 -10.85 -19.11
N TRP A 321 20.24 -11.44 -20.01
CA TRP A 321 19.38 -12.59 -19.74
C TRP A 321 19.97 -13.91 -20.27
N PHE A 322 19.64 -15.00 -19.59
CA PHE A 322 19.83 -16.38 -20.00
C PHE A 322 18.52 -17.13 -19.73
N ILE A 323 17.75 -17.45 -20.78
CA ILE A 323 16.39 -18.01 -20.69
C ILE A 323 16.35 -19.36 -21.44
N PRO A 324 16.43 -20.51 -20.73
CA PRO A 324 16.39 -21.82 -21.37
C PRO A 324 15.00 -22.15 -21.90
N LEU A 325 14.93 -22.74 -23.09
CA LEU A 325 13.71 -23.05 -23.84
C LEU A 325 13.51 -24.57 -23.97
N HIS A 326 12.29 -24.99 -24.34
CA HIS A 326 11.93 -26.40 -24.40
C HIS A 326 12.63 -27.19 -25.52
N THR A 327 13.20 -26.50 -26.51
CA THR A 327 13.91 -27.07 -27.67
C THR A 327 15.38 -27.43 -27.39
N GLY A 328 15.88 -27.26 -26.16
CA GLY A 328 17.31 -27.38 -25.85
C GLY A 328 18.16 -26.19 -26.34
N GLN A 329 17.49 -25.10 -26.73
CA GLN A 329 18.11 -23.80 -26.98
C GLN A 329 18.00 -22.90 -25.74
N VAL A 330 18.93 -21.96 -25.60
CA VAL A 330 18.83 -20.84 -24.66
C VAL A 330 18.79 -19.52 -25.41
N SER A 331 17.82 -18.66 -25.07
CA SER A 331 17.77 -17.27 -25.50
C SER A 331 18.72 -16.46 -24.60
N VAL A 332 19.68 -15.75 -25.20
CA VAL A 332 20.69 -14.95 -24.48
C VAL A 332 20.74 -13.55 -25.06
N GLY A 333 20.42 -12.54 -24.26
CA GLY A 333 20.32 -11.16 -24.70
C GLY A 333 20.94 -10.16 -23.74
N VAL A 334 21.73 -9.25 -24.29
CA VAL A 334 22.37 -8.13 -23.59
C VAL A 334 21.49 -6.90 -23.77
N VAL A 335 21.09 -6.28 -22.66
CA VAL A 335 20.31 -5.03 -22.61
C VAL A 335 21.21 -3.95 -22.04
N ARG A 336 21.42 -2.87 -22.79
CA ARG A 336 22.45 -1.87 -22.46
C ARG A 336 21.97 -0.46 -22.78
N ASN A 337 22.34 0.53 -21.97
CA ASN A 337 22.08 1.94 -22.28
C ASN A 337 22.61 2.28 -23.69
N GLN A 338 21.81 2.99 -24.48
CA GLN A 338 22.07 3.22 -25.90
C GLN A 338 23.33 4.04 -26.15
N ASP A 339 23.59 5.06 -25.35
CA ASP A 339 24.75 5.95 -25.50
C ASP A 339 26.04 5.21 -25.11
N ALA A 340 26.01 4.41 -24.04
CA ALA A 340 27.09 3.51 -23.67
C ALA A 340 27.35 2.45 -24.76
N SER A 341 26.30 1.83 -25.31
CA SER A 341 26.41 0.86 -26.43
C SER A 341 27.03 1.48 -27.69
N THR A 342 26.62 2.71 -28.03
CA THR A 342 27.15 3.46 -29.18
C THR A 342 28.60 3.87 -28.96
N ARG A 343 28.94 4.31 -27.73
CA ARG A 343 30.29 4.73 -27.34
C ARG A 343 31.29 3.57 -27.44
N THR A 344 31.03 2.44 -26.78
CA THR A 344 31.99 1.32 -26.76
C THR A 344 32.15 0.65 -28.12
N LYS A 345 31.11 0.60 -28.97
CA LYS A 345 31.28 0.17 -30.37
C LYS A 345 32.27 1.05 -31.15
N ARG A 346 32.21 2.38 -30.95
CA ARG A 346 33.16 3.33 -31.55
C ARG A 346 34.56 3.21 -30.96
N GLU A 347 34.68 3.03 -29.64
CA GLU A 347 35.98 2.94 -28.94
C GLU A 347 36.73 1.63 -29.21
N ARG A 348 36.02 0.49 -29.22
CA ARG A 348 36.61 -0.83 -29.48
C ARG A 348 36.64 -1.22 -30.96
N GLY A 349 36.03 -0.41 -31.85
CA GLY A 349 35.96 -0.68 -33.30
C GLY A 349 35.04 -1.86 -33.67
N LEU A 350 34.00 -2.11 -32.89
CA LEU A 350 33.14 -3.29 -32.99
C LEU A 350 31.77 -2.97 -33.62
N ASP A 351 31.23 -3.95 -34.36
CA ASP A 351 29.83 -3.97 -34.74
C ASP A 351 28.94 -4.49 -33.58
N SER A 352 27.63 -4.59 -33.81
CA SER A 352 26.71 -5.10 -32.78
C SER A 352 26.91 -6.59 -32.45
N LYS A 353 27.48 -7.41 -33.36
CA LYS A 353 27.73 -8.84 -33.13
C LYS A 353 29.01 -9.04 -32.31
N GLY A 354 30.05 -8.28 -32.60
CA GLY A 354 31.28 -8.19 -31.83
C GLY A 354 31.01 -7.74 -30.39
N LEU A 355 30.34 -6.60 -30.19
CA LEU A 355 30.03 -6.12 -28.84
C LEU A 355 29.15 -7.10 -28.06
N TYR A 356 28.17 -7.75 -28.70
CA TYR A 356 27.33 -8.78 -28.05
C TYR A 356 28.18 -9.97 -27.57
N LEU A 357 28.99 -10.56 -28.44
CA LEU A 357 29.84 -11.72 -28.10
C LEU A 357 30.90 -11.38 -27.05
N GLU A 358 31.44 -10.16 -27.09
CA GLU A 358 32.38 -9.65 -26.09
C GLU A 358 31.69 -9.45 -24.73
N THR A 359 30.54 -8.76 -24.68
CA THR A 359 29.80 -8.50 -23.44
C THR A 359 29.31 -9.79 -22.76
N VAL A 360 28.90 -10.79 -23.55
CA VAL A 360 28.55 -12.13 -23.06
C VAL A 360 29.77 -12.79 -22.40
N ARG A 361 30.95 -12.72 -23.05
CA ARG A 361 32.21 -13.28 -22.52
C ARG A 361 32.70 -12.55 -21.27
N GLU A 362 32.52 -11.24 -21.20
CA GLU A 362 32.83 -10.40 -20.05
C GLU A 362 31.86 -10.62 -18.86
N THR A 363 30.78 -11.39 -18.99
CA THR A 363 29.82 -11.65 -17.90
C THR A 363 30.02 -13.06 -17.30
N PRO A 364 30.69 -13.24 -16.15
CA PRO A 364 31.22 -14.54 -15.74
C PRO A 364 30.16 -15.63 -15.54
N GLY A 365 29.03 -15.27 -14.92
CA GLY A 365 27.94 -16.22 -14.65
C GLY A 365 27.18 -16.69 -15.89
N VAL A 366 27.25 -15.95 -17.01
CA VAL A 366 26.67 -16.36 -18.30
C VAL A 366 27.72 -17.04 -19.16
N GLN A 367 28.96 -16.54 -19.20
CA GLN A 367 30.07 -17.20 -19.90
C GLN A 367 30.30 -18.63 -19.37
N ALA A 368 30.21 -18.86 -18.06
CA ALA A 368 30.31 -20.21 -17.48
C ALA A 368 29.22 -21.18 -17.97
N LEU A 369 28.03 -20.66 -18.31
CA LEU A 369 26.93 -21.44 -18.89
C LEU A 369 27.04 -21.59 -20.43
N LEU A 370 27.96 -20.86 -21.07
CA LEU A 370 28.14 -20.84 -22.53
C LEU A 370 29.52 -21.31 -23.00
N THR A 371 30.37 -21.85 -22.11
CA THR A 371 31.75 -22.26 -22.43
C THR A 371 31.83 -23.26 -23.59
N GLU A 372 30.94 -24.26 -23.62
CA GLU A 372 30.84 -25.26 -24.70
C GLU A 372 29.71 -24.95 -25.70
N ALA A 373 29.07 -23.78 -25.58
CA ALA A 373 27.85 -23.46 -26.32
C ALA A 373 28.14 -22.82 -27.69
N GLN A 374 27.26 -23.09 -28.65
CA GLN A 374 27.33 -22.53 -30.00
C GLN A 374 26.12 -21.63 -30.28
N LEU A 375 26.37 -20.42 -30.78
CA LEU A 375 25.35 -19.49 -31.27
C LEU A 375 24.79 -20.02 -32.60
N VAL A 376 23.52 -20.42 -32.62
CA VAL A 376 22.85 -21.06 -33.78
C VAL A 376 21.98 -20.12 -34.60
N THR A 377 21.92 -18.83 -34.25
CA THR A 377 21.23 -17.79 -35.04
C THR A 377 22.10 -16.57 -35.23
N ASP A 378 21.83 -15.79 -36.27
CA ASP A 378 22.26 -14.39 -36.25
C ASP A 378 21.62 -13.62 -35.09
N ILE A 379 22.34 -12.59 -34.65
CA ILE A 379 21.85 -11.71 -33.58
C ILE A 379 20.70 -10.83 -34.08
N LYS A 380 19.77 -10.55 -33.19
CA LYS A 380 18.66 -9.61 -33.36
C LYS A 380 18.87 -8.44 -32.41
N SER A 381 18.28 -7.28 -32.72
CA SER A 381 18.39 -6.09 -31.88
C SER A 381 17.13 -5.24 -31.95
N ALA A 382 16.83 -4.54 -30.86
CA ALA A 382 15.72 -3.60 -30.75
C ALA A 382 16.05 -2.48 -29.75
N SER A 383 15.50 -1.29 -29.98
CA SER A 383 15.52 -0.22 -28.98
C SER A 383 14.51 -0.53 -27.90
N ASP A 384 14.95 -0.79 -26.67
CA ASP A 384 14.10 -0.99 -25.50
C ASP A 384 14.07 0.30 -24.67
N TRP A 385 13.49 1.33 -25.30
CA TRP A 385 13.11 2.57 -24.65
C TRP A 385 11.80 2.37 -23.90
N SER A 386 11.78 2.70 -22.62
CA SER A 386 10.55 2.68 -21.83
C SER A 386 9.60 3.82 -22.23
N TYR A 387 8.29 3.55 -22.28
CA TYR A 387 7.25 4.54 -22.59
C TYR A 387 5.90 4.21 -21.94
N SER A 388 5.08 5.24 -21.82
CA SER A 388 3.66 5.15 -21.44
C SER A 388 2.82 6.15 -22.23
N ALA A 389 1.51 5.89 -22.30
CA ALA A 389 0.52 6.88 -22.67
C ALA A 389 -0.08 7.50 -21.38
N PRO A 390 -0.50 8.78 -21.38
CA PRO A 390 -1.24 9.37 -20.26
C PRO A 390 -2.67 8.80 -20.16
N ALA A 391 -3.23 8.30 -21.26
CA ALA A 391 -4.53 7.63 -21.31
C ALA A 391 -4.44 6.36 -22.16
N TYR A 392 -5.10 5.29 -21.70
CA TYR A 392 -5.12 3.96 -22.33
C TYR A 392 -6.49 3.64 -22.96
N ALA A 393 -7.38 4.62 -23.05
CA ALA A 393 -8.68 4.52 -23.69
C ALA A 393 -9.08 5.89 -24.28
N THR A 394 -10.09 5.83 -25.15
CA THR A 394 -10.92 6.96 -25.57
C THR A 394 -12.38 6.46 -25.59
N PRO A 395 -13.39 7.29 -25.86
CA PRO A 395 -14.72 6.80 -26.18
C PRO A 395 -14.65 5.69 -27.23
N TYR A 396 -15.27 4.55 -26.92
CA TYR A 396 -15.37 3.35 -27.74
C TYR A 396 -14.03 2.67 -28.10
N THR A 397 -12.91 3.08 -27.50
CA THR A 397 -11.58 2.52 -27.75
C THR A 397 -10.87 2.11 -26.47
N ARG A 398 -10.17 0.97 -26.48
CA ARG A 398 -9.25 0.53 -25.42
C ARG A 398 -7.87 0.19 -26.01
N ILE A 399 -6.81 0.47 -25.27
CA ILE A 399 -5.41 0.26 -25.69
C ILE A 399 -4.76 -0.72 -24.70
N CYS A 400 -4.06 -1.76 -25.20
CA CYS A 400 -3.54 -2.85 -24.37
C CYS A 400 -2.07 -3.21 -24.67
N GLY A 401 -1.31 -3.50 -23.60
CA GLY A 401 0.11 -3.89 -23.69
C GLY A 401 1.00 -2.84 -24.38
N ASP A 402 2.00 -3.32 -25.12
CA ASP A 402 2.98 -2.54 -25.90
C ASP A 402 2.42 -1.45 -26.81
N ALA A 403 1.11 -1.48 -27.14
CA ALA A 403 0.44 -0.39 -27.84
C ALA A 403 0.46 0.91 -27.02
N GLY A 404 0.17 0.80 -25.71
CA GLY A 404 0.14 1.93 -24.78
C GLY A 404 1.44 2.11 -23.99
N CYS A 405 2.00 1.03 -23.41
CA CYS A 405 3.16 1.14 -22.50
C CYS A 405 4.17 -0.01 -22.60
N PHE A 406 5.42 0.27 -22.23
CA PHE A 406 6.53 -0.68 -22.12
C PHE A 406 7.54 -0.17 -21.08
N ILE A 407 8.12 -1.08 -20.29
CA ILE A 407 9.09 -0.75 -19.24
C ILE A 407 10.50 -1.13 -19.70
N ASP A 408 11.01 -2.27 -19.26
CA ASP A 408 12.29 -2.88 -19.60
C ASP A 408 12.12 -4.40 -19.30
N PRO A 409 12.76 -5.31 -20.06
CA PRO A 409 12.47 -6.74 -19.93
C PRO A 409 12.98 -7.41 -18.64
N PHE A 410 13.70 -6.70 -17.74
CA PHE A 410 14.38 -7.28 -16.58
C PHE A 410 13.50 -8.22 -15.73
N PHE A 411 12.33 -7.76 -15.28
CA PHE A 411 11.37 -8.58 -14.52
C PHE A 411 10.27 -9.23 -15.37
N SER A 412 10.48 -9.37 -16.69
CA SER A 412 9.59 -10.15 -17.59
C SER A 412 8.11 -9.72 -17.61
N SER A 413 7.81 -8.45 -17.33
CA SER A 413 6.45 -7.95 -17.07
C SER A 413 5.58 -7.74 -18.32
N GLY A 414 6.16 -7.63 -19.53
CA GLY A 414 5.43 -7.22 -20.74
C GLY A 414 4.20 -8.07 -21.06
N VAL A 415 4.33 -9.41 -21.06
CA VAL A 415 3.18 -10.30 -21.35
C VAL A 415 2.16 -10.30 -20.21
N HIS A 416 2.58 -10.07 -18.96
CA HIS A 416 1.65 -9.89 -17.84
C HIS A 416 0.79 -8.63 -18.05
N LEU A 417 1.42 -7.47 -18.30
CA LEU A 417 0.72 -6.21 -18.55
C LEU A 417 -0.19 -6.28 -19.79
N ALA A 418 0.25 -6.99 -20.82
CA ALA A 418 -0.54 -7.24 -22.03
C ALA A 418 -1.84 -8.05 -21.75
N LEU A 419 -1.76 -9.11 -20.94
CA LEU A 419 -2.92 -9.94 -20.58
C LEU A 419 -3.84 -9.24 -19.56
N ALA A 420 -3.27 -8.51 -18.60
CA ALA A 420 -4.01 -7.69 -17.64
C ALA A 420 -4.84 -6.62 -18.37
N ALA A 421 -4.20 -5.80 -19.21
CA ALA A 421 -4.89 -4.76 -20.00
C ALA A 421 -5.96 -5.34 -20.93
N ALA A 422 -5.74 -6.53 -21.52
CA ALA A 422 -6.72 -7.22 -22.33
C ALA A 422 -7.95 -7.69 -21.54
N LEU A 423 -7.78 -8.16 -20.30
CA LEU A 423 -8.90 -8.50 -19.41
C LEU A 423 -9.68 -7.23 -19.02
N LEU A 424 -8.98 -6.13 -18.71
CA LEU A 424 -9.57 -4.84 -18.37
C LEU A 424 -10.37 -4.24 -19.55
N ALA A 425 -9.85 -4.35 -20.77
CA ALA A 425 -10.54 -3.91 -21.99
C ALA A 425 -11.83 -4.70 -22.22
N ALA A 426 -11.78 -6.04 -22.16
CA ALA A 426 -12.98 -6.87 -22.27
C ALA A 426 -14.00 -6.55 -21.18
N THR A 427 -13.54 -6.39 -19.93
CA THR A 427 -14.40 -6.07 -18.77
C THR A 427 -15.08 -4.71 -18.91
N THR A 428 -14.37 -3.66 -19.31
CA THR A 428 -14.93 -2.31 -19.44
C THR A 428 -15.81 -2.13 -20.67
N ILE A 429 -15.51 -2.82 -21.78
CA ILE A 429 -16.41 -2.87 -22.95
C ILE A 429 -17.71 -3.60 -22.59
N CYS A 430 -17.62 -4.75 -21.91
CA CYS A 430 -18.81 -5.44 -21.38
C CYS A 430 -19.62 -4.55 -20.43
N ALA A 431 -18.98 -3.78 -19.54
CA ALA A 431 -19.65 -2.88 -18.61
C ALA A 431 -20.47 -1.79 -19.33
N SER A 432 -19.89 -1.19 -20.38
CA SER A 432 -20.53 -0.16 -21.19
C SER A 432 -21.70 -0.74 -22.00
N ILE A 433 -21.50 -1.87 -22.69
CA ILE A 433 -22.56 -2.59 -23.43
C ILE A 433 -23.71 -3.02 -22.52
N LYS A 434 -23.42 -3.46 -21.29
CA LYS A 434 -24.41 -3.88 -20.28
C LYS A 434 -25.04 -2.70 -19.52
N GLY A 435 -24.71 -1.45 -19.87
CA GLY A 435 -25.28 -0.24 -19.25
C GLY A 435 -24.94 -0.05 -17.77
N GLN A 436 -23.84 -0.64 -17.31
CA GLN A 436 -23.43 -0.65 -15.90
C GLN A 436 -22.69 0.62 -15.48
N THR A 437 -22.08 1.30 -16.45
CA THR A 437 -21.47 2.64 -16.34
C THR A 437 -21.55 3.34 -17.70
N SER A 438 -21.22 4.63 -17.76
CA SER A 438 -21.13 5.37 -19.02
C SER A 438 -19.89 4.97 -19.83
N GLU A 439 -19.87 5.23 -21.14
CA GLU A 439 -18.69 4.93 -21.96
C GLU A 439 -17.44 5.72 -21.53
N LEU A 440 -17.62 6.97 -21.11
CA LEU A 440 -16.54 7.77 -20.49
C LEU A 440 -16.07 7.14 -19.18
N GLY A 441 -16.99 6.71 -18.30
CA GLY A 441 -16.64 6.03 -17.05
C GLY A 441 -15.89 4.71 -17.29
N ALA A 442 -16.32 3.91 -18.27
CA ALA A 442 -15.63 2.68 -18.68
C ALA A 442 -14.23 2.94 -19.25
N ALA A 443 -14.04 4.03 -20.00
CA ALA A 443 -12.75 4.44 -20.53
C ALA A 443 -11.82 5.06 -19.47
N ALA A 444 -12.37 5.82 -18.52
CA ALA A 444 -11.65 6.36 -17.35
C ALA A 444 -11.12 5.21 -16.49
N TRP A 445 -12.02 4.29 -16.11
CA TRP A 445 -11.72 3.13 -15.28
C TRP A 445 -10.64 2.23 -15.90
N HIS A 446 -10.72 1.96 -17.21
CA HIS A 446 -9.65 1.25 -17.95
C HIS A 446 -8.32 2.02 -17.91
N SER A 447 -8.33 3.33 -18.12
CA SER A 447 -7.11 4.15 -18.15
C SER A 447 -6.43 4.23 -16.79
N LYS A 448 -7.19 4.53 -15.73
CA LYS A 448 -6.73 4.52 -14.33
C LYS A 448 -6.11 3.16 -13.98
N LYS A 449 -6.82 2.06 -14.26
CA LYS A 449 -6.35 0.73 -13.87
C LYS A 449 -5.15 0.20 -14.66
N VAL A 450 -5.05 0.50 -15.95
CA VAL A 450 -3.84 0.17 -16.74
C VAL A 450 -2.64 1.01 -16.30
N ALA A 451 -2.85 2.28 -15.92
CA ALA A 451 -1.79 3.14 -15.40
C ALA A 451 -1.21 2.60 -14.07
N GLU A 452 -2.06 2.21 -13.10
CA GLU A 452 -1.61 1.60 -11.84
C GLU A 452 -0.71 0.38 -12.07
N GLY A 453 -1.18 -0.59 -12.87
CA GLY A 453 -0.44 -1.83 -13.12
C GLY A 453 0.93 -1.56 -13.74
N TYR A 454 1.00 -0.61 -14.68
CA TYR A 454 2.27 -0.14 -15.25
C TYR A 454 3.17 0.55 -14.20
N ILE A 455 2.62 1.45 -13.37
CA ILE A 455 3.39 2.19 -12.35
C ILE A 455 4.03 1.24 -11.33
N ARG A 456 3.30 0.22 -10.84
CA ARG A 456 3.82 -0.79 -9.90
C ARG A 456 5.09 -1.45 -10.44
N PHE A 457 5.05 -1.94 -11.68
CA PHE A 457 6.21 -2.57 -12.32
C PHE A 457 7.31 -1.56 -12.67
N LEU A 458 6.96 -0.34 -13.11
CA LEU A 458 7.93 0.70 -13.46
C LEU A 458 8.80 1.06 -12.25
N VAL A 459 8.18 1.22 -11.08
CA VAL A 459 8.84 1.53 -9.82
C VAL A 459 9.80 0.40 -9.41
N VAL A 460 9.34 -0.86 -9.36
CA VAL A 460 10.16 -2.02 -8.99
C VAL A 460 11.34 -2.25 -9.95
N VAL A 461 11.08 -2.21 -11.27
CA VAL A 461 12.12 -2.36 -12.30
C VAL A 461 13.15 -1.25 -12.20
N SER A 462 12.71 0.01 -12.05
CA SER A 462 13.62 1.16 -11.97
C SER A 462 14.47 1.14 -10.68
N SER A 463 13.95 0.64 -9.55
CA SER A 463 14.75 0.44 -8.34
C SER A 463 15.85 -0.61 -8.52
N ALA A 464 15.55 -1.73 -9.19
CA ALA A 464 16.54 -2.76 -9.51
C ALA A 464 17.59 -2.28 -10.52
N LEU A 465 17.16 -1.56 -11.57
CA LEU A 465 18.09 -0.94 -12.53
C LEU A 465 18.98 0.11 -11.85
N LYS A 466 18.44 0.91 -10.91
CA LYS A 466 19.26 1.86 -10.14
C LYS A 466 20.33 1.14 -9.30
N GLN A 467 19.99 0.02 -8.67
CA GLN A 467 20.98 -0.81 -7.94
C GLN A 467 22.07 -1.36 -8.86
N ILE A 468 21.73 -1.80 -10.07
CA ILE A 468 22.72 -2.24 -11.07
C ILE A 468 23.68 -1.10 -11.43
N ASN A 469 23.14 0.08 -11.75
CA ASN A 469 23.93 1.27 -12.09
C ASN A 469 24.85 1.73 -10.92
N ALA A 470 24.43 1.50 -9.68
CA ALA A 470 25.17 1.90 -8.46
C ALA A 470 26.24 0.89 -7.99
N LYS A 471 26.33 -0.29 -8.63
CA LYS A 471 27.29 -1.37 -8.32
C LYS A 471 27.25 -1.80 -6.85
N ASP A 472 28.29 -1.46 -6.09
CA ASP A 472 28.50 -1.82 -4.69
C ASP A 472 27.87 -0.83 -3.70
N GLN A 473 27.34 0.30 -4.16
CA GLN A 473 26.58 1.20 -3.28
C GLN A 473 25.22 0.57 -2.94
N PRO A 474 24.84 0.47 -1.66
CA PRO A 474 23.51 0.02 -1.27
C PRO A 474 22.43 1.01 -1.76
N VAL A 475 21.50 0.51 -2.58
CA VAL A 475 20.33 1.25 -3.09
C VAL A 475 19.02 0.54 -2.76
N ILE A 476 19.02 -0.79 -2.71
CA ILE A 476 17.88 -1.62 -2.29
C ILE A 476 18.28 -2.71 -1.26
N ALA A 477 19.36 -2.50 -0.53
CA ALA A 477 19.79 -3.34 0.59
C ALA A 477 20.45 -2.44 1.65
N ASP A 478 20.42 -2.81 2.91
CA ASP A 478 21.13 -2.06 3.95
C ASP A 478 22.66 -2.37 3.95
N PHE A 479 23.47 -1.53 4.60
CA PHE A 479 24.94 -1.55 4.50
C PHE A 479 25.62 -2.85 4.95
N ASP A 480 24.93 -3.70 5.73
CA ASP A 480 25.41 -4.98 6.24
C ASP A 480 24.69 -6.20 5.62
N GLU A 481 23.72 -6.00 4.71
CA GLU A 481 23.00 -7.09 4.05
C GLU A 481 23.89 -7.91 3.11
N LYS A 482 23.97 -9.22 3.38
CA LYS A 482 24.82 -10.16 2.62
C LYS A 482 24.17 -10.67 1.32
N SER A 483 22.99 -10.15 0.95
CA SER A 483 22.21 -10.54 -0.24
C SER A 483 21.14 -9.47 -0.53
N PHE A 484 20.35 -9.64 -1.59
CA PHE A 484 19.16 -8.81 -1.85
C PHE A 484 17.84 -9.51 -1.48
N ASP A 485 17.87 -10.58 -0.67
CA ASP A 485 16.67 -11.41 -0.43
C ASP A 485 15.52 -10.66 0.30
N ARG A 486 15.83 -9.64 1.12
CA ARG A 486 14.81 -8.73 1.69
C ARG A 486 14.14 -7.88 0.62
N ALA A 487 14.90 -7.27 -0.28
CA ALA A 487 14.38 -6.53 -1.42
C ALA A 487 13.48 -7.42 -2.29
N PHE A 488 13.92 -8.66 -2.54
CA PHE A 488 13.16 -9.64 -3.30
C PHE A 488 11.96 -10.24 -2.55
N LYS A 489 11.89 -10.13 -1.21
CA LYS A 489 10.66 -10.37 -0.45
C LYS A 489 9.62 -9.30 -0.77
N HIS A 490 9.98 -8.02 -0.70
CA HIS A 490 9.09 -6.92 -1.08
C HIS A 490 8.71 -6.97 -2.57
N PHE A 491 9.66 -7.16 -3.48
CA PHE A 491 9.35 -7.20 -4.92
C PHE A 491 8.43 -8.38 -5.31
N ARG A 492 8.44 -9.48 -4.55
CA ARG A 492 7.81 -10.77 -4.90
C ARG A 492 6.38 -10.66 -5.43
N PRO A 493 5.44 -9.95 -4.77
CA PRO A 493 4.05 -9.93 -5.21
C PRO A 493 3.88 -9.29 -6.59
N ILE A 494 4.67 -8.26 -6.89
CA ILE A 494 4.67 -7.56 -8.18
C ILE A 494 5.41 -8.42 -9.22
N ILE A 495 6.63 -8.90 -8.95
CA ILE A 495 7.42 -9.65 -9.95
C ILE A 495 6.94 -11.09 -10.19
N GLN A 496 5.93 -11.58 -9.45
CA GLN A 496 5.17 -12.79 -9.80
C GLN A 496 3.83 -12.46 -10.50
N GLY A 497 3.42 -11.18 -10.47
CA GLY A 497 2.12 -10.69 -10.94
C GLY A 497 0.94 -11.16 -10.07
N THR A 498 1.20 -11.57 -8.82
CA THR A 498 0.18 -12.13 -7.92
C THR A 498 -0.67 -11.06 -7.27
N VAL A 499 -0.19 -9.81 -7.13
CA VAL A 499 -1.06 -8.67 -6.74
C VAL A 499 -2.24 -8.59 -7.69
N ASP A 500 -2.01 -8.68 -8.99
CA ASP A 500 -3.04 -8.49 -10.02
C ASP A 500 -3.99 -9.67 -10.22
N VAL A 501 -3.65 -10.89 -9.78
CA VAL A 501 -4.48 -12.09 -9.99
C VAL A 501 -4.86 -12.85 -8.72
N THR A 502 -4.43 -12.40 -7.53
CA THR A 502 -4.79 -13.02 -6.25
C THR A 502 -5.21 -11.97 -5.23
N GLY A 503 -6.48 -12.02 -4.80
CA GLY A 503 -7.00 -11.23 -3.67
C GLY A 503 -6.56 -11.78 -2.31
N LYS A 504 -5.26 -12.09 -2.17
CA LYS A 504 -4.64 -12.62 -0.94
C LYS A 504 -3.66 -11.65 -0.28
N LEU A 505 -3.22 -10.63 -1.00
CA LEU A 505 -2.30 -9.60 -0.50
C LEU A 505 -3.11 -8.41 -0.01
N SER A 506 -2.63 -7.75 1.06
CA SER A 506 -3.26 -6.53 1.57
C SER A 506 -2.80 -5.29 0.79
N GLN A 507 -3.59 -4.20 0.87
CA GLN A 507 -3.14 -2.87 0.43
C GLN A 507 -1.87 -2.42 1.18
N SER A 508 -1.63 -2.89 2.42
CA SER A 508 -0.41 -2.56 3.18
C SER A 508 0.83 -3.21 2.58
N GLU A 509 0.79 -4.49 2.22
CA GLU A 509 1.94 -5.20 1.60
C GLU A 509 2.33 -4.58 0.24
N VAL A 510 1.34 -4.14 -0.54
CA VAL A 510 1.57 -3.41 -1.80
C VAL A 510 2.17 -2.03 -1.52
N SER A 511 1.62 -1.29 -0.55
CA SER A 511 2.10 0.05 -0.17
C SER A 511 3.50 0.02 0.43
N GLU A 512 3.81 -0.95 1.30
CA GLU A 512 5.16 -1.21 1.83
C GLU A 512 6.16 -1.47 0.70
N THR A 513 5.77 -2.28 -0.28
CA THR A 513 6.60 -2.58 -1.44
C THR A 513 6.89 -1.33 -2.27
N LEU A 514 5.87 -0.50 -2.54
CA LEU A 514 6.05 0.76 -3.25
C LEU A 514 6.89 1.75 -2.44
N ASN A 515 6.66 1.88 -1.12
CA ASN A 515 7.45 2.74 -0.23
C ASN A 515 8.92 2.31 -0.15
N PHE A 516 9.21 1.01 -0.08
CA PHE A 516 10.56 0.46 -0.16
C PHE A 516 11.23 0.81 -1.50
N CYS A 517 10.53 0.65 -2.61
CA CYS A 517 11.04 1.03 -3.93
C CYS A 517 11.24 2.55 -4.08
N LEU A 518 10.36 3.36 -3.49
CA LEU A 518 10.47 4.82 -3.47
C LEU A 518 11.66 5.29 -2.63
N ARG A 519 11.96 4.61 -1.50
CA ARG A 519 13.20 4.80 -0.73
C ARG A 519 14.43 4.57 -1.60
N ALA A 520 14.43 3.63 -2.55
CA ALA A 520 15.55 3.46 -3.50
C ALA A 520 15.90 4.74 -4.31
N PHE A 521 14.96 5.67 -4.49
CA PHE A 521 15.20 6.97 -5.14
C PHE A 521 15.66 8.07 -4.17
N ILE A 522 16.05 7.72 -2.94
CA ILE A 522 16.53 8.58 -1.84
C ILE A 522 17.65 7.81 -1.10
N PRO A 523 18.93 8.22 -1.22
CA PRO A 523 19.32 9.54 -0.70
C PRO A 523 19.54 10.57 -1.79
N VAL A 524 19.00 11.76 -1.56
CA VAL A 524 19.61 13.00 -2.04
C VAL A 524 20.04 13.72 -0.78
N ASN A 525 21.33 13.99 -0.63
CA ASN A 525 21.85 14.74 0.51
C ASN A 525 21.12 16.09 0.60
N PRO A 526 20.52 16.46 1.76
CA PRO A 526 19.79 17.72 1.90
C PRO A 526 20.62 18.95 1.51
N THR A 527 21.94 18.89 1.77
CA THR A 527 22.91 19.93 1.39
C THR A 527 23.04 20.06 -0.12
N GLU A 528 23.04 18.95 -0.86
CA GLU A 528 23.16 18.94 -2.33
C GLU A 528 21.83 19.32 -3.01
N LYS A 529 20.67 18.88 -2.48
CA LYS A 529 19.37 19.38 -2.94
C LYS A 529 19.30 20.90 -2.77
N LYS A 530 19.71 21.41 -1.61
CA LYS A 530 19.72 22.85 -1.35
C LYS A 530 20.67 23.59 -2.29
N ALA A 531 21.91 23.11 -2.45
CA ALA A 531 22.89 23.74 -3.35
C ALA A 531 22.43 23.76 -4.82
N LEU A 532 21.71 22.72 -5.29
CA LEU A 532 21.05 22.72 -6.59
C LEU A 532 19.95 23.79 -6.68
N LEU A 533 19.05 23.85 -5.70
CA LEU A 533 17.93 24.81 -5.68
C LEU A 533 18.42 26.26 -5.62
N ASP A 534 19.37 26.56 -4.74
CA ASP A 534 19.96 27.90 -4.61
C ASP A 534 20.67 28.33 -5.91
N LYS A 535 21.37 27.39 -6.58
CA LYS A 535 21.99 27.62 -7.89
C LYS A 535 20.96 27.85 -8.99
N MET A 536 19.89 27.06 -9.07
CA MET A 536 18.82 27.27 -10.06
C MET A 536 18.07 28.58 -9.86
N ARG A 537 17.81 28.98 -8.60
CA ARG A 537 17.24 30.29 -8.26
C ARG A 537 18.13 31.45 -8.70
N SER A 538 19.45 31.32 -8.59
CA SER A 538 20.41 32.33 -9.09
C SER A 538 20.39 32.52 -10.62
N LEU A 539 19.87 31.54 -11.36
CA LEU A 539 19.72 31.57 -12.82
C LEU A 539 18.32 32.02 -13.28
N ALA A 540 17.46 32.49 -12.35
CA ALA A 540 16.05 32.79 -12.58
C ALA A 540 15.21 31.61 -13.12
N ILE A 541 15.68 30.37 -12.91
CA ILE A 541 14.97 29.16 -13.28
C ILE A 541 14.00 28.79 -12.15
N SER A 542 12.74 28.56 -12.49
CA SER A 542 11.68 28.15 -11.54
C SER A 542 12.03 26.87 -10.79
N ASP A 543 11.36 26.66 -9.65
CA ASP A 543 11.62 25.48 -8.82
C ASP A 543 11.44 24.18 -9.62
N PRO A 544 12.37 23.20 -9.53
CA PRO A 544 12.24 21.89 -10.16
C PRO A 544 10.89 21.20 -9.98
N GLU A 545 10.25 21.41 -8.83
CA GLU A 545 8.99 20.73 -8.49
C GLU A 545 7.78 21.43 -9.15
N GLU A 546 7.91 22.69 -9.58
CA GLU A 546 6.91 23.43 -10.36
C GLU A 546 7.11 23.28 -11.88
N MET A 547 8.36 23.16 -12.35
CA MET A 547 8.74 23.21 -13.77
C MET A 547 8.03 22.16 -14.64
N SER A 548 7.36 22.60 -15.72
CA SER A 548 6.69 21.71 -16.67
C SER A 548 7.67 21.00 -17.63
N ASP A 549 7.24 19.85 -18.17
CA ASP A 549 8.04 19.04 -19.11
C ASP A 549 8.55 19.84 -20.31
N GLU A 550 7.71 20.69 -20.89
CA GLU A 550 8.03 21.55 -22.03
C GLU A 550 9.02 22.66 -21.64
N LYS A 551 8.85 23.26 -20.46
CA LYS A 551 9.75 24.28 -19.94
C LYS A 551 11.13 23.70 -19.67
N TYR A 552 11.20 22.48 -19.11
CA TYR A 552 12.45 21.73 -18.96
C TYR A 552 13.10 21.44 -20.32
N ALA A 553 12.35 20.89 -21.27
CA ALA A 553 12.88 20.52 -22.59
C ALA A 553 13.46 21.73 -23.33
N ARG A 554 12.87 22.91 -23.17
CA ARG A 554 13.35 24.17 -23.76
C ARG A 554 14.67 24.68 -23.18
N ILE A 555 14.96 24.38 -21.91
CA ILE A 555 16.16 24.87 -21.20
C ILE A 555 17.18 23.75 -20.89
N ALA A 556 16.94 22.52 -21.34
CA ALA A 556 17.77 21.36 -20.99
C ALA A 556 19.25 21.54 -21.36
N GLY A 557 19.53 22.08 -22.55
CA GLY A 557 20.91 22.38 -22.99
C GLY A 557 21.58 23.53 -22.20
N GLU A 558 20.80 24.45 -21.64
CA GLU A 558 21.30 25.51 -20.76
C GLU A 558 21.61 24.95 -19.36
N LEU A 559 20.76 24.07 -18.84
CA LEU A 559 21.00 23.33 -17.60
C LEU A 559 22.22 22.41 -17.71
N GLU A 560 22.39 21.70 -18.83
CA GLU A 560 23.54 20.82 -19.09
C GLU A 560 24.86 21.59 -19.26
N ALA A 561 24.81 22.88 -19.63
CA ALA A 561 25.98 23.75 -19.69
C ALA A 561 26.38 24.37 -18.34
N VAL A 562 25.48 24.38 -17.34
CA VAL A 562 25.67 25.14 -16.08
C VAL A 562 25.63 24.27 -14.82
N LEU A 563 24.90 23.15 -14.80
CA LEU A 563 24.88 22.19 -13.69
C LEU A 563 26.04 21.19 -13.80
N THR A 564 26.54 20.70 -12.66
CA THR A 564 27.46 19.55 -12.64
C THR A 564 26.72 18.24 -12.93
N PRO A 565 27.41 17.14 -13.31
CA PRO A 565 26.79 15.83 -13.51
C PRO A 565 25.96 15.35 -12.30
N GLU A 566 26.46 15.46 -11.06
CA GLU A 566 25.68 15.19 -9.85
C GLU A 566 24.43 16.07 -9.75
N GLN A 567 24.56 17.38 -9.97
CA GLN A 567 23.44 18.33 -9.88
C GLN A 567 22.34 18.00 -10.90
N LEU A 568 22.72 17.62 -12.12
CA LEU A 568 21.81 17.20 -13.17
C LEU A 568 21.14 15.85 -12.85
N ASN A 569 21.87 14.90 -12.24
CA ASN A 569 21.33 13.62 -11.79
C ASN A 569 20.35 13.77 -10.62
N ILE A 570 20.64 14.67 -9.67
CA ILE A 570 19.70 15.04 -8.59
C ILE A 570 18.44 15.67 -9.17
N LEU A 571 18.57 16.58 -10.14
CA LEU A 571 17.43 17.21 -10.82
C LEU A 571 16.54 16.17 -11.53
N LYS A 572 17.15 15.22 -12.25
CA LYS A 572 16.47 14.08 -12.89
C LYS A 572 15.77 13.19 -11.84
N THR A 573 16.41 12.95 -10.70
CA THR A 573 15.85 12.16 -9.57
C THR A 573 14.64 12.84 -8.92
N LEU A 574 14.66 14.18 -8.75
CA LEU A 574 13.52 14.93 -8.20
C LEU A 574 12.32 14.90 -9.15
N ARG A 575 12.53 15.09 -10.46
CA ARG A 575 11.46 15.02 -11.47
C ARG A 575 10.83 13.62 -11.56
N ALA A 576 11.62 12.56 -11.39
CA ALA A 576 11.10 11.18 -11.33
C ALA A 576 10.09 10.98 -10.18
N ARG A 577 10.26 11.67 -9.04
CA ARG A 577 9.28 11.64 -7.94
C ARG A 577 7.98 12.38 -8.29
N ARG A 578 8.04 13.47 -9.06
CA ARG A 578 6.83 14.19 -9.53
C ARG A 578 5.99 13.34 -10.49
N MET A 579 6.63 12.56 -11.36
CA MET A 579 5.95 11.60 -12.24
C MET A 579 5.27 10.42 -11.49
N LEU A 580 5.49 10.31 -10.18
CA LEU A 580 4.91 9.31 -9.27
C LEU A 580 4.06 9.95 -8.16
N ARG A 581 3.71 11.25 -8.32
CA ARG A 581 2.92 12.05 -7.37
C ARG A 581 1.82 12.84 -8.12
N SER A 582 1.07 12.15 -8.97
CA SER A 582 -0.30 12.56 -9.33
C SER A 582 -1.21 12.04 -8.23
N ASP A 583 -1.83 12.95 -7.47
CA ASP A 583 -2.28 12.68 -6.09
C ASP A 583 -3.44 11.66 -5.95
N ASP A 584 -4.10 11.26 -7.05
CA ASP A 584 -5.23 10.30 -7.05
C ASP A 584 -4.81 8.81 -7.10
N THR A 585 -3.52 8.50 -7.25
CA THR A 585 -3.07 7.19 -7.76
C THR A 585 -2.78 6.09 -6.73
N LEU A 586 -3.14 6.27 -5.45
CA LEU A 586 -2.75 5.36 -4.35
C LEU A 586 -3.92 4.73 -3.57
N ASN A 587 -4.89 4.15 -4.28
CA ASN A 587 -5.91 3.25 -3.70
C ASN A 587 -5.89 1.89 -4.44
N ILE A 588 -4.81 1.14 -4.23
CA ILE A 588 -4.31 0.09 -5.14
C ILE A 588 -4.58 -1.32 -4.60
N ASP A 589 -5.36 -2.10 -5.34
CA ASP A 589 -5.82 -3.45 -4.98
C ASP A 589 -5.51 -4.51 -6.08
N SER A 590 -6.06 -5.73 -5.95
CA SER A 590 -5.99 -6.77 -7.00
C SER A 590 -7.04 -6.55 -8.10
N ILE A 591 -6.78 -6.95 -9.36
CA ILE A 591 -7.74 -6.76 -10.47
C ILE A 591 -9.11 -7.43 -10.20
N GLY A 592 -9.25 -8.32 -9.20
CA GLY A 592 -10.54 -8.86 -8.75
C GLY A 592 -11.19 -8.18 -7.54
N SER A 593 -10.61 -7.08 -7.01
CA SER A 593 -11.06 -6.40 -5.78
C SER A 593 -11.06 -4.87 -5.82
N ASP A 594 -10.31 -4.21 -6.72
CA ASP A 594 -10.23 -2.74 -6.77
C ASP A 594 -11.59 -2.03 -6.84
N VAL A 595 -11.64 -0.81 -6.29
CA VAL A 595 -12.80 0.08 -6.33
C VAL A 595 -12.38 1.45 -6.86
N ILE A 596 -12.39 1.60 -8.19
CA ILE A 596 -12.14 2.88 -8.86
C ILE A 596 -13.50 3.51 -9.19
N ASP A 597 -13.68 4.79 -8.87
CA ASP A 597 -14.89 5.58 -9.14
C ASP A 597 -16.19 4.90 -8.61
N GLY A 598 -16.08 4.19 -7.47
CA GLY A 598 -17.17 3.46 -6.84
C GLY A 598 -17.56 2.14 -7.53
N LEU A 599 -16.77 1.66 -8.49
CA LEU A 599 -17.01 0.47 -9.29
C LEU A 599 -15.85 -0.54 -9.21
N SER A 600 -16.21 -1.81 -9.15
CA SER A 600 -15.31 -2.96 -9.02
C SER A 600 -15.61 -4.00 -10.10
N PRO A 601 -14.60 -4.69 -10.65
CA PRO A 601 -14.77 -5.54 -11.83
C PRO A 601 -15.33 -6.92 -11.47
N ASN A 602 -16.36 -7.33 -12.20
CA ASN A 602 -16.99 -8.63 -12.01
C ASN A 602 -16.29 -9.70 -12.87
N LEU A 603 -15.17 -10.26 -12.38
CA LEU A 603 -14.36 -11.25 -13.11
C LEU A 603 -14.97 -12.67 -13.12
N LEU A 604 -16.25 -12.78 -13.50
CA LEU A 604 -16.98 -14.04 -13.61
C LEU A 604 -17.38 -14.29 -15.08
N ARG A 605 -17.07 -15.48 -15.60
CA ARG A 605 -17.37 -15.91 -16.97
C ARG A 605 -18.86 -15.82 -17.29
N GLY A 606 -19.20 -15.19 -18.42
CA GLY A 606 -20.58 -14.89 -18.84
C GLY A 606 -21.18 -13.66 -18.12
N GLN A 607 -20.40 -12.99 -17.28
CA GLN A 607 -20.84 -11.86 -16.45
C GLN A 607 -19.78 -10.75 -16.33
N LEU A 608 -18.77 -10.69 -17.22
CA LEU A 608 -17.78 -9.62 -17.22
C LEU A 608 -18.44 -8.23 -17.25
N GLY A 609 -17.88 -7.29 -16.52
CA GLY A 609 -18.44 -5.95 -16.37
C GLY A 609 -17.91 -5.22 -15.13
N LEU A 610 -18.48 -4.06 -14.84
CA LEU A 610 -18.18 -3.25 -13.65
C LEU A 610 -19.45 -3.17 -12.80
N VAL A 611 -19.33 -3.39 -11.49
CA VAL A 611 -20.47 -3.42 -10.56
C VAL A 611 -20.11 -2.72 -9.25
N LYS A 612 -21.12 -2.38 -8.43
CA LYS A 612 -20.86 -1.89 -7.07
C LYS A 612 -20.09 -2.97 -6.28
N PRO A 613 -19.12 -2.63 -5.41
CA PRO A 613 -18.23 -3.61 -4.74
C PRO A 613 -18.96 -4.70 -3.93
N SER A 614 -20.16 -4.40 -3.41
CA SER A 614 -21.03 -5.36 -2.71
C SER A 614 -21.67 -6.42 -3.62
N LYS A 615 -21.56 -6.27 -4.95
CA LYS A 615 -22.06 -7.20 -5.98
C LYS A 615 -20.96 -7.83 -6.83
N ALA A 616 -19.69 -7.43 -6.65
CA ALA A 616 -18.58 -8.03 -7.39
C ALA A 616 -18.36 -9.48 -6.96
N TYR A 617 -18.14 -10.38 -7.92
CA TYR A 617 -17.75 -11.76 -7.62
C TYR A 617 -16.37 -11.79 -6.95
N LYS A 618 -16.36 -11.82 -5.62
CA LYS A 618 -15.15 -12.10 -4.84
C LYS A 618 -14.78 -13.57 -5.04
N PRO A 619 -13.65 -13.90 -5.70
CA PRO A 619 -13.26 -15.29 -5.88
C PRO A 619 -13.01 -15.91 -4.50
N LYS A 620 -13.72 -17.02 -4.19
CA LYS A 620 -13.35 -17.84 -3.03
C LYS A 620 -11.87 -18.22 -3.17
N PRO A 621 -11.04 -18.12 -2.11
CA PRO A 621 -9.66 -18.56 -2.19
C PRO A 621 -9.63 -20.02 -2.63
N ALA A 622 -8.95 -20.30 -3.74
CA ALA A 622 -8.99 -21.61 -4.38
C ALA A 622 -8.54 -22.70 -3.40
N ALA A 623 -9.28 -23.81 -3.38
CA ALA A 623 -9.13 -24.93 -2.45
C ALA A 623 -7.87 -25.76 -2.70
N TYR A 624 -6.70 -25.16 -2.48
CA TYR A 624 -5.45 -25.87 -2.21
C TYR A 624 -5.49 -26.34 -0.75
N ASN A 625 -6.30 -27.36 -0.51
CA ASN A 625 -6.66 -27.85 0.82
C ASN A 625 -5.52 -28.61 1.53
N ASP A 626 -5.53 -28.52 2.86
CA ASP A 626 -5.16 -29.58 3.81
C ASP A 626 -3.74 -30.18 3.77
N LEU A 627 -2.73 -29.43 3.31
CA LEU A 627 -1.31 -29.78 3.51
C LEU A 627 -0.42 -28.65 4.09
N SER A 628 -0.93 -27.43 4.24
CA SER A 628 -0.17 -26.30 4.80
C SER A 628 -0.17 -26.23 6.33
N ARG A 629 -0.99 -27.05 7.01
CA ARG A 629 -1.08 -27.06 8.49
C ARG A 629 0.10 -27.79 9.11
N ASP A 630 0.42 -28.98 8.59
CA ASP A 630 1.52 -29.82 9.07
C ASP A 630 2.90 -29.19 8.79
N ALA A 631 3.01 -28.41 7.70
CA ALA A 631 4.21 -27.67 7.33
C ALA A 631 4.62 -26.61 8.37
N MET A 632 3.67 -26.08 9.16
CA MET A 632 3.99 -25.19 10.29
C MET A 632 4.42 -25.97 11.54
N ALA A 633 3.75 -27.09 11.86
CA ALA A 633 4.12 -27.91 13.02
C ALA A 633 5.59 -28.39 12.95
N LEU A 634 6.03 -28.81 11.76
CA LEU A 634 7.42 -29.19 11.46
C LEU A 634 8.46 -28.05 11.56
N LEU A 635 8.04 -26.80 11.76
CA LEU A 635 8.93 -25.63 11.91
C LEU A 635 9.00 -25.06 13.34
N ILE A 636 8.12 -25.49 14.26
CA ILE A 636 8.14 -25.07 15.68
C ILE A 636 8.53 -26.17 16.67
N GLY A 637 8.50 -27.44 16.26
CA GLY A 637 9.10 -28.53 17.05
C GLY A 637 8.33 -28.93 18.31
N GLU A 638 7.00 -28.83 18.29
CA GLU A 638 6.13 -29.33 19.35
C GLU A 638 5.76 -30.80 19.11
N ASP A 639 5.76 -31.63 20.16
CA ASP A 639 5.37 -33.04 20.11
C ASP A 639 3.86 -33.19 19.87
N VAL A 640 3.47 -33.71 18.71
CA VAL A 640 2.06 -33.98 18.37
C VAL A 640 1.63 -35.32 18.96
N SER A 641 1.10 -35.30 20.19
CA SER A 641 0.47 -36.45 20.82
C SER A 641 -0.80 -36.92 20.07
N GLU A 642 -1.04 -38.23 20.05
CA GLU A 642 -2.13 -38.87 19.30
C GLU A 642 -3.56 -38.47 19.76
N SER A 643 -4.55 -38.78 18.91
CA SER A 643 -6.03 -38.66 19.04
C SER A 643 -6.67 -37.43 18.33
N ALA A 644 -7.82 -37.54 17.64
CA ALA A 644 -8.59 -38.71 17.21
C ALA A 644 -9.43 -38.42 15.93
N VAL A 645 -9.97 -39.49 15.32
CA VAL A 645 -10.81 -39.45 14.11
C VAL A 645 -12.17 -38.77 14.37
N PRO A 646 -12.68 -37.89 13.47
CA PRO A 646 -13.99 -37.27 13.63
C PRO A 646 -15.15 -38.21 13.23
N THR A 647 -16.09 -38.46 14.15
CA THR A 647 -17.38 -39.09 13.86
C THR A 647 -18.41 -38.09 13.33
N VAL A 648 -19.34 -38.57 12.50
CA VAL A 648 -20.31 -37.77 11.75
C VAL A 648 -21.68 -37.70 12.47
N ALA A 649 -22.40 -36.60 12.22
CA ALA A 649 -23.87 -36.49 12.10
C ALA A 649 -24.67 -35.73 13.19
N ALA A 650 -25.41 -34.73 12.68
CA ALA A 650 -26.82 -34.37 12.96
C ALA A 650 -27.28 -33.93 14.36
N GLY A 651 -28.27 -33.01 14.37
CA GLY A 651 -29.25 -32.93 15.47
C GLY A 651 -29.80 -31.55 15.83
N SER A 652 -30.85 -31.11 15.14
CA SER A 652 -32.04 -30.41 15.68
C SER A 652 -31.97 -29.56 16.98
N ASP A 653 -32.38 -28.30 16.82
CA ASP A 653 -33.43 -27.62 17.60
C ASP A 653 -33.31 -27.34 19.13
N SER A 654 -33.29 -26.03 19.40
CA SER A 654 -34.23 -25.32 20.28
C SER A 654 -33.92 -25.08 21.78
N LYS A 655 -33.88 -23.76 22.08
CA LYS A 655 -34.59 -23.04 23.16
C LYS A 655 -34.17 -23.17 24.64
N THR A 656 -34.38 -22.03 25.30
CA THR A 656 -34.70 -21.78 26.73
C THR A 656 -33.65 -21.97 27.83
N ASN A 657 -33.25 -20.81 28.39
CA ASN A 657 -33.27 -20.42 29.82
C ASN A 657 -32.88 -21.45 30.90
N GLY A 658 -31.94 -21.08 31.79
CA GLY A 658 -31.64 -21.90 32.99
C GLY A 658 -30.68 -21.33 34.04
N THR A 659 -30.87 -20.08 34.46
CA THR A 659 -30.50 -19.49 35.79
C THR A 659 -29.53 -20.22 36.77
N ASN A 660 -28.49 -19.47 37.19
CA ASN A 660 -28.00 -19.28 38.58
C ASN A 660 -27.34 -20.44 39.37
N GLY A 661 -26.43 -20.07 40.30
CA GLY A 661 -25.68 -20.99 41.19
C GLY A 661 -24.15 -20.90 40.96
N HIS A 662 -23.43 -19.82 41.28
CA HIS A 662 -23.26 -19.12 42.57
C HIS A 662 -22.36 -19.90 43.57
N GLU A 663 -21.41 -19.17 44.19
CA GLU A 663 -20.61 -19.52 45.40
C GLU A 663 -19.35 -20.44 45.30
N VAL A 664 -18.25 -20.25 46.09
CA VAL A 664 -17.66 -19.02 46.72
C VAL A 664 -16.22 -19.25 47.26
N ASN A 665 -15.45 -18.16 47.48
CA ASN A 665 -14.26 -17.96 48.36
C ASN A 665 -12.86 -18.56 48.09
N GLY A 666 -11.83 -17.77 48.50
CA GLY A 666 -10.41 -18.16 48.66
C GLY A 666 -9.40 -17.18 48.00
N ALA A 667 -9.19 -15.94 48.47
CA ALA A 667 -8.22 -15.53 49.52
C ALA A 667 -6.72 -15.77 49.14
N SER A 668 -5.75 -14.85 49.31
CA SER A 668 -5.74 -13.49 49.90
C SER A 668 -4.39 -12.75 49.70
N HIS A 669 -4.36 -11.42 49.98
CA HIS A 669 -3.20 -10.50 50.19
C HIS A 669 -2.36 -9.98 48.98
N ALA A 670 -1.68 -8.82 49.04
CA ALA A 670 -1.93 -7.50 49.70
C ALA A 670 -0.86 -6.43 49.30
N ASN A 671 -1.25 -5.14 49.31
CA ASN A 671 -0.43 -3.88 49.37
C ASN A 671 0.56 -3.52 48.22
N GLY A 672 0.78 -2.24 47.85
CA GLY A 672 0.01 -1.00 48.09
C GLY A 672 0.77 0.35 47.99
N MET A 673 0.10 1.42 47.49
CA MET A 673 0.25 2.88 47.78
C MET A 673 1.57 3.63 47.37
N ASN A 674 1.70 4.99 47.22
CA ASN A 674 0.87 6.22 46.99
C ASN A 674 1.86 7.41 46.66
N GLY A 675 1.54 8.67 46.28
CA GLY A 675 0.31 9.40 45.90
C GLY A 675 0.39 10.96 46.13
N HIS A 676 -0.09 11.81 45.19
CA HIS A 676 -0.26 13.31 45.25
C HIS A 676 1.03 14.19 45.29
N GLY A 677 1.08 15.55 45.21
CA GLY A 677 0.13 16.68 44.96
C GLY A 677 0.86 17.97 44.42
N VAL A 678 0.44 19.27 44.45
CA VAL A 678 -0.86 19.99 44.23
C VAL A 678 -0.63 21.53 43.91
N ASN A 679 -1.26 22.10 42.85
CA ASN A 679 -1.59 23.56 42.56
C ASN A 679 -0.51 24.68 42.40
N GLY A 680 -0.79 25.87 41.81
CA GLY A 680 -1.96 26.39 41.04
C GLY A 680 -2.09 27.95 40.93
N ASP A 681 -2.90 28.46 39.97
CA ASP A 681 -3.61 29.79 39.89
C ASP A 681 -2.75 31.12 39.79
N GLU A 682 -3.20 32.37 39.42
CA GLU A 682 -4.36 32.93 38.65
C GLU A 682 -4.13 34.42 38.13
N HIS A 683 -4.83 34.85 37.05
CA HIS A 683 -5.44 36.19 36.68
C HIS A 683 -4.70 37.58 36.78
N THR A 684 -4.99 38.71 36.06
CA THR A 684 -5.88 39.10 34.91
C THR A 684 -5.57 40.48 34.23
N ASN A 685 -5.90 40.61 32.93
CA ASN A 685 -6.52 41.74 32.14
C ASN A 685 -5.96 43.19 31.98
N GLY A 686 -5.87 43.61 30.70
CA GLY A 686 -6.40 44.89 30.15
C GLY A 686 -5.42 46.04 29.78
N VAL A 687 -5.70 46.97 28.82
CA VAL A 687 -6.54 46.97 27.58
C VAL A 687 -6.28 48.28 26.75
N ASN A 688 -6.50 48.26 25.42
CA ASN A 688 -6.60 49.40 24.45
C ASN A 688 -5.37 50.31 24.13
N GLY A 689 -5.37 50.88 22.91
CA GLY A 689 -4.82 52.22 22.62
C GLY A 689 -3.89 52.39 21.39
N ALA A 690 -4.44 52.61 20.19
CA ALA A 690 -3.65 52.81 18.95
C ALA A 690 -3.13 54.25 18.73
N SER A 691 -2.05 54.42 17.94
CA SER A 691 -1.92 55.52 16.95
C SER A 691 -0.68 55.38 16.03
N HIS A 692 -0.65 56.20 14.97
CA HIS A 692 0.13 56.06 13.73
C HIS A 692 1.55 56.70 13.71
N ALA A 693 2.45 56.08 12.92
CA ALA A 693 3.42 56.69 11.98
C ALA A 693 4.53 57.65 12.54
N ASN A 694 5.58 58.06 11.81
CA ASN A 694 6.11 57.66 10.50
C ASN A 694 7.65 57.85 10.46
N GLU A 695 8.30 57.36 9.38
CA GLU A 695 9.58 57.89 8.82
C GLU A 695 10.87 57.89 9.67
N THR A 696 12.07 58.19 9.13
CA THR A 696 12.81 57.58 7.98
C THR A 696 14.34 57.79 8.16
N ASN A 697 15.16 56.99 7.46
CA ASN A 697 16.56 57.26 7.03
C ASN A 697 17.66 57.44 8.11
N GLY A 698 18.94 57.17 7.75
CA GLY A 698 20.07 57.38 8.69
C GLY A 698 21.51 57.26 8.16
N VAL A 699 21.89 56.15 7.49
CA VAL A 699 23.14 55.90 6.73
C VAL A 699 24.53 56.10 7.40
N ASN A 700 25.47 55.19 7.07
CA ASN A 700 26.95 55.30 7.11
C ASN A 700 27.72 55.28 8.46
N GLY A 701 28.93 54.69 8.40
CA GLY A 701 29.99 54.83 9.42
C GLY A 701 30.78 53.55 9.72
N ALA A 702 31.73 53.15 8.85
CA ALA A 702 32.61 52.00 9.08
C ALA A 702 34.08 52.41 9.27
N SER A 703 34.82 51.76 10.19
CA SER A 703 36.22 51.33 10.01
C SER A 703 36.88 50.75 11.29
N HIS A 704 37.67 49.67 11.10
CA HIS A 704 39.02 49.36 11.64
C HIS A 704 39.48 49.79 13.06
N ALA A 705 40.30 49.01 13.79
CA ALA A 705 40.91 47.69 13.56
C ALA A 705 41.63 47.13 14.83
N ASN A 706 41.93 45.82 14.82
CA ASN A 706 43.03 45.12 15.53
C ASN A 706 43.11 45.18 17.09
N ASP A 707 43.75 44.24 17.82
CA ASP A 707 44.52 43.05 17.41
C ASP A 707 44.49 41.87 18.41
N THR A 708 45.01 40.72 17.96
CA THR A 708 45.50 39.53 18.70
C THR A 708 45.02 39.20 20.12
N SER A 709 44.50 37.97 20.30
CA SER A 709 45.26 36.92 21.02
C SER A 709 44.70 35.51 20.74
N ASN A 710 45.58 34.51 20.66
CA ASN A 710 45.19 33.11 20.43
C ASN A 710 44.93 32.41 21.79
N GLY A 711 43.69 31.99 22.01
CA GLY A 711 43.30 30.99 23.02
C GLY A 711 42.31 30.03 22.38
N GLY A 712 42.65 28.74 22.30
CA GLY A 712 41.87 27.76 21.54
C GLY A 712 40.85 27.00 22.39
N GLU A 713 39.58 27.01 21.97
CA GLU A 713 38.57 26.02 22.36
C GLU A 713 37.84 25.50 21.11
N LEU A 714 37.62 24.17 21.05
CA LEU A 714 36.80 23.56 20.01
C LEU A 714 35.31 23.76 20.34
N SER A 715 34.73 24.86 19.85
CA SER A 715 33.28 25.05 19.84
C SER A 715 32.69 24.53 18.52
N SER A 716 32.11 23.32 18.55
CA SER A 716 31.45 22.71 17.39
C SER A 716 30.12 23.40 17.08
N HIS A 717 30.15 24.49 16.31
CA HIS A 717 28.95 25.23 15.90
C HIS A 717 28.11 24.47 14.88
N LEU A 718 27.39 23.47 15.37
CA LEU A 718 26.27 22.83 14.70
C LEU A 718 25.11 23.84 14.64
N HIS A 719 25.22 24.80 13.73
CA HIS A 719 24.17 25.79 13.46
C HIS A 719 22.95 25.09 12.84
N VAL A 720 22.10 24.55 13.71
CA VAL A 720 20.70 24.30 13.41
C VAL A 720 20.09 25.63 12.98
N THR A 721 20.02 25.83 11.67
CA THR A 721 19.43 27.03 11.07
C THR A 721 17.99 27.10 11.60
N PRO A 722 17.60 28.16 12.33
CA PRO A 722 16.25 28.22 12.88
C PRO A 722 15.23 28.14 11.74
N LEU A 723 14.23 27.26 11.87
CA LEU A 723 13.11 27.13 10.92
C LEU A 723 12.11 28.30 11.06
N LYS A 724 12.65 29.53 11.13
CA LYS A 724 11.94 30.80 10.99
C LYS A 724 11.45 30.94 9.54
N GLY A 725 10.39 30.20 9.22
CA GLY A 725 9.79 30.13 7.90
C GLY A 725 8.55 29.23 7.85
N LEU A 726 8.55 28.08 8.55
CA LEU A 726 7.39 27.16 8.53
C LEU A 726 6.15 27.78 9.18
N ASN A 727 6.30 28.44 10.33
CA ASN A 727 5.21 29.12 11.04
C ASN A 727 4.91 30.55 10.53
N GLN A 728 5.44 30.97 9.37
CA GLN A 728 5.17 32.30 8.81
C GLN A 728 4.77 32.19 7.34
N GLN A 729 3.49 32.49 7.08
CA GLN A 729 2.76 32.34 5.81
C GLN A 729 2.25 30.90 5.51
N GLY A 730 1.01 30.64 5.94
CA GLY A 730 0.06 29.85 5.13
C GLY A 730 0.17 28.32 5.11
N GLN A 731 1.00 27.68 5.93
CA GLN A 731 0.95 26.22 6.06
C GLN A 731 -0.34 25.77 6.75
N ASP A 732 -1.04 24.77 6.18
CA ASP A 732 -2.21 24.16 6.80
C ASP A 732 -1.83 23.33 8.04
N GLU A 733 -2.77 23.20 8.98
CA GLU A 733 -2.59 22.48 10.24
C GLU A 733 -2.22 21.00 10.03
N ALA A 734 -2.79 20.36 9.01
CA ALA A 734 -2.46 18.99 8.65
C ALA A 734 -1.03 18.86 8.09
N THR A 735 -0.50 19.86 7.38
CA THR A 735 0.92 19.90 6.96
C THR A 735 1.87 20.02 8.14
N ARG A 736 1.53 20.85 9.14
CA ARG A 736 2.30 20.94 10.39
C ARG A 736 2.36 19.59 11.09
N LEU A 737 1.22 18.91 11.21
CA LEU A 737 1.10 17.62 11.90
C LEU A 737 1.75 16.46 11.13
N ARG A 738 1.53 16.34 9.81
CA ARG A 738 2.26 15.39 8.95
C ARG A 738 3.77 15.57 9.07
N THR A 739 4.24 16.82 9.16
CA THR A 739 5.67 17.11 9.36
C THR A 739 6.17 16.67 10.73
N GLN A 740 5.38 16.88 11.79
CA GLN A 740 5.73 16.42 13.15
C GLN A 740 5.81 14.89 13.22
N ASP A 741 4.81 14.18 12.70
CA ASP A 741 4.79 12.71 12.66
C ASP A 741 5.96 12.15 11.84
N THR A 742 6.22 12.72 10.66
CA THR A 742 7.40 12.38 9.83
C THR A 742 8.72 12.60 10.60
N LEU A 743 8.83 13.66 11.39
CA LEU A 743 10.03 13.94 12.21
C LEU A 743 10.17 12.98 13.39
N HIS A 744 9.06 12.50 13.96
CA HIS A 744 9.08 11.44 14.98
C HIS A 744 9.52 10.12 14.34
N GLN A 745 8.92 9.69 13.22
CA GLN A 745 9.32 8.49 12.50
C GLN A 745 10.80 8.52 12.08
N ILE A 746 11.29 9.65 11.56
CA ILE A 746 12.71 9.78 11.19
C ILE A 746 13.62 9.68 12.41
N ALA A 747 13.22 10.22 13.57
CA ALA A 747 13.99 10.07 14.81
C ALA A 747 14.04 8.60 15.25
N GLU A 748 12.92 7.88 15.22
CA GLU A 748 12.85 6.46 15.61
C GLU A 748 13.56 5.54 14.61
N GLU A 749 13.46 5.79 13.30
CA GLU A 749 14.23 5.06 12.28
C GLU A 749 15.75 5.36 12.33
N MET A 750 16.18 6.39 13.07
CA MET A 750 17.58 6.74 13.32
C MET A 750 18.13 6.23 14.67
N GLU A 751 17.29 5.71 15.58
CA GLU A 751 17.75 5.21 16.87
C GLU A 751 18.52 3.89 16.73
N THR A 752 19.66 3.76 17.42
CA THR A 752 20.18 2.41 17.69
C THR A 752 19.31 1.73 18.77
N PRO A 753 19.33 0.39 18.90
CA PRO A 753 18.61 -0.30 19.98
C PRO A 753 18.97 0.19 21.40
N HIS A 754 20.15 0.77 21.57
CA HIS A 754 20.57 1.42 22.82
C HIS A 754 19.89 2.79 23.03
N ASP A 755 19.70 3.57 21.97
CA ASP A 755 19.06 4.89 22.05
C ASP A 755 17.55 4.76 22.31
N THR A 756 16.89 3.78 21.67
CA THR A 756 15.50 3.42 21.99
C THR A 756 15.35 2.97 23.44
N MET A 757 16.29 2.17 23.96
CA MET A 757 16.32 1.79 25.37
C MET A 757 16.47 3.02 26.28
N LEU A 758 17.39 3.95 25.96
CA LEU A 758 17.55 5.19 26.72
C LEU A 758 16.32 6.10 26.66
N ARG A 759 15.63 6.21 25.52
CA ARG A 759 14.38 6.96 25.39
C ARG A 759 13.30 6.41 26.32
N LEU A 760 13.07 5.10 26.29
CA LEU A 760 12.10 4.43 27.16
C LEU A 760 12.48 4.51 28.65
N PHE A 761 13.76 4.37 28.98
CA PHE A 761 14.29 4.50 30.35
C PHE A 761 14.01 5.88 30.95
N ASN A 762 14.11 6.95 30.15
CA ASN A 762 13.91 8.32 30.61
C ASN A 762 12.44 8.79 30.58
N ALA A 763 11.49 8.03 30.04
CA ALA A 763 10.10 8.48 29.82
C ALA A 763 9.40 9.01 31.09
N ASN A 764 9.61 8.37 32.24
CA ASN A 764 9.03 8.82 33.52
C ASN A 764 9.78 10.01 34.15
N LEU A 765 11.05 10.22 33.78
CA LEU A 765 11.87 11.32 34.30
C LEU A 765 11.39 12.67 33.75
N GLU A 766 10.97 12.72 32.48
CA GLU A 766 10.53 13.95 31.82
C GLU A 766 9.36 14.62 32.56
N ILE A 767 8.24 13.91 32.73
CA ILE A 767 7.07 14.45 33.43
C ILE A 767 7.37 14.77 34.90
N SER A 768 8.26 14.02 35.56
CA SER A 768 8.69 14.28 36.94
C SER A 768 9.48 15.58 37.07
N VAL A 769 10.38 15.89 36.12
CA VAL A 769 11.17 17.13 36.11
C VAL A 769 10.29 18.32 35.67
N VAL A 770 9.38 18.15 34.71
CA VAL A 770 8.39 19.16 34.34
C VAL A 770 7.48 19.50 35.53
N LYS A 771 6.97 18.51 36.26
CA LYS A 771 6.17 18.72 37.47
C LYS A 771 6.97 19.47 38.54
N SER A 772 8.20 19.05 38.82
CA SER A 772 9.10 19.74 39.77
C SER A 772 9.33 21.21 39.39
N ALA A 773 9.37 21.52 38.10
CA ALA A 773 9.56 22.88 37.59
C ALA A 773 8.27 23.74 37.60
N LEU A 774 7.09 23.13 37.53
CA LEU A 774 5.82 23.79 37.84
C LEU A 774 5.74 24.17 39.32
N ASP A 775 6.04 23.22 40.21
CA ASP A 775 5.94 23.42 41.67
C ASP A 775 6.91 24.48 42.21
N LEU A 776 8.12 24.56 41.63
CA LEU A 776 9.10 25.62 41.91
C LEU A 776 8.78 26.96 41.19
N GLY A 777 7.69 27.02 40.42
CA GLY A 777 7.24 28.21 39.67
C GLY A 777 8.16 28.62 38.52
N LEU A 778 9.05 27.75 38.06
CA LEU A 778 10.15 28.10 37.14
C LEU A 778 9.64 28.57 35.79
N PHE A 779 8.63 27.90 35.22
CA PHE A 779 8.06 28.27 33.92
C PHE A 779 7.42 29.66 33.96
N LYS A 780 6.61 29.95 35.00
CA LYS A 780 6.02 31.28 35.25
C LYS A 780 7.10 32.36 35.39
N ARG A 781 8.16 32.12 36.19
CA ARG A 781 9.29 33.05 36.37
C ARG A 781 10.09 33.29 35.08
N LEU A 782 10.36 32.24 34.29
CA LEU A 782 11.10 32.35 33.03
C LEU A 782 10.29 33.06 31.94
N ALA A 783 8.97 32.82 31.88
CA ALA A 783 8.08 33.46 30.91
C ALA A 783 7.84 34.94 31.21
N SER A 784 7.75 35.33 32.49
CA SER A 784 7.63 36.74 32.90
C SER A 784 8.93 37.54 32.83
N SER A 785 10.08 36.90 32.59
CA SER A 785 11.37 37.58 32.52
C SER A 785 11.71 38.07 31.10
N PRO A 786 11.91 39.40 30.88
CA PRO A 786 12.36 39.92 29.58
C PRO A 786 13.83 39.62 29.29
N THR A 787 14.58 39.11 30.27
CA THR A 787 16.01 38.78 30.15
C THR A 787 16.29 37.34 30.58
N SER A 788 17.48 36.82 30.28
CA SER A 788 17.89 35.50 30.77
C SER A 788 18.24 35.55 32.27
N LEU A 789 17.66 34.63 33.04
CA LEU A 789 17.89 34.45 34.47
C LEU A 789 18.98 33.40 34.72
N SER A 790 19.85 33.62 35.71
CA SER A 790 20.80 32.61 36.18
C SER A 790 20.16 31.59 37.12
N VAL A 791 20.86 30.48 37.37
CA VAL A 791 20.49 29.51 38.42
C VAL A 791 20.28 30.19 39.78
N ASN A 792 21.10 31.20 40.14
CA ASN A 792 20.98 31.91 41.41
C ASN A 792 19.76 32.84 41.46
N ASP A 793 19.41 33.47 40.34
CA ASP A 793 18.20 34.32 40.21
C ASP A 793 16.92 33.48 40.32
N LEU A 794 16.98 32.20 39.94
CA LEU A 794 15.88 31.24 40.03
C LEU A 794 15.82 30.51 41.38
N ALA A 795 16.97 30.25 42.01
CA ALA A 795 17.08 29.60 43.32
C ALA A 795 16.59 30.50 44.45
N SER A 796 17.08 31.75 44.49
CA SER A 796 16.82 32.70 45.58
C SER A 796 15.33 32.90 45.90
N PRO A 797 14.40 33.03 44.91
CA PRO A 797 12.97 33.18 45.18
C PRO A 797 12.18 31.87 45.16
N SER A 798 12.80 30.71 44.90
CA SER A 798 12.15 29.39 44.96
C SER A 798 12.53 28.57 46.21
N GLY A 799 13.61 28.95 46.90
CA GLY A 799 14.14 28.21 48.06
C GLY A 799 14.84 26.90 47.69
N ALA A 800 14.98 26.58 46.41
CA ALA A 800 15.67 25.40 45.94
C ALA A 800 17.20 25.55 46.08
N ASP A 801 17.88 24.44 46.38
CA ASP A 801 19.34 24.38 46.32
C ASP A 801 19.85 24.70 44.90
N PRO A 802 20.83 25.62 44.72
CA PRO A 802 21.33 25.97 43.40
C PRO A 802 21.95 24.81 42.61
N GLN A 803 22.58 23.82 43.27
CA GLN A 803 23.19 22.69 42.57
C GLN A 803 22.12 21.72 42.02
N LEU A 804 21.06 21.46 42.79
CA LEU A 804 19.88 20.73 42.34
C LEU A 804 19.16 21.49 41.22
N LEU A 805 18.91 22.78 41.40
CA LEU A 805 18.19 23.59 40.42
C LEU A 805 18.95 23.69 39.09
N GLY A 806 20.27 23.85 39.12
CA GLY A 806 21.11 23.81 37.92
C GLY A 806 21.06 22.48 37.17
N ARG A 807 20.84 21.35 37.86
CA ARG A 807 20.61 20.03 37.23
C ARG A 807 19.23 19.96 36.55
N LEU A 808 18.17 20.43 37.22
CA LEU A 808 16.82 20.45 36.68
C LEU A 808 16.72 21.35 35.43
N LEU A 809 17.27 22.57 35.50
CA LEU A 809 17.29 23.52 34.38
C LEU A 809 18.08 22.99 33.18
N ARG A 810 19.23 22.34 33.41
CA ARG A 810 20.01 21.70 32.33
C ARG A 810 19.23 20.58 31.62
N TYR A 811 18.49 19.75 32.37
CA TYR A 811 17.63 18.73 31.79
C TYR A 811 16.49 19.37 30.97
N LEU A 812 15.76 20.34 31.54
CA LEU A 812 14.69 21.06 30.85
C LEU A 812 15.17 21.77 29.57
N ALA A 813 16.42 22.24 29.55
CA ALA A 813 17.03 22.82 28.36
C ALA A 813 17.35 21.76 27.29
N SER A 814 17.85 20.58 27.68
CA SER A 814 18.17 19.50 26.73
C SER A 814 16.92 18.91 26.07
N ILE A 815 15.83 18.73 26.82
CA ILE A 815 14.51 18.34 26.28
C ILE A 815 13.71 19.52 25.71
N ARG A 816 14.32 20.71 25.57
CA ARG A 816 13.77 21.90 24.91
C ARG A 816 12.49 22.48 25.56
N MET A 817 12.25 22.23 26.84
CA MET A 817 11.16 22.85 27.63
C MET A 817 11.49 24.26 28.10
N ILE A 818 12.80 24.59 28.19
CA ILE A 818 13.33 25.95 28.34
C ILE A 818 14.48 26.18 27.34
N ARG A 819 15.14 27.34 27.36
CA ARG A 819 16.34 27.62 26.55
C ARG A 819 17.52 28.01 27.44
N GLU A 820 18.63 27.30 27.35
CA GLU A 820 19.92 27.77 27.87
C GLU A 820 20.52 28.82 26.90
N THR A 821 21.06 29.90 27.43
CA THR A 821 21.60 31.05 26.65
C THR A 821 23.06 31.37 26.98
N GLY A 822 23.65 30.64 27.92
CA GLY A 822 25.00 30.79 28.42
C GLY A 822 25.15 29.97 29.69
N ARG A 823 26.39 29.79 30.16
CA ARG A 823 26.70 29.00 31.34
C ARG A 823 25.78 29.36 32.53
N ASP A 824 25.03 28.37 33.00
CA ASP A 824 24.14 28.49 34.17
C ASP A 824 23.09 29.62 34.01
N ARG A 825 22.67 29.93 32.77
CA ARG A 825 21.70 30.99 32.42
C ARG A 825 20.65 30.53 31.41
N PHE A 826 19.38 30.79 31.71
CA PHE A 826 18.22 30.25 30.99
C PHE A 826 17.18 31.34 30.66
N THR A 827 16.29 31.05 29.71
CA THR A 827 15.14 31.90 29.33
C THR A 827 13.99 31.04 28.78
N ALA A 828 12.82 31.64 28.60
CA ALA A 828 11.64 30.96 28.08
C ALA A 828 11.75 30.56 26.60
N ASN A 829 10.91 29.59 26.22
CA ASN A 829 10.57 29.28 24.84
C ASN A 829 9.06 28.98 24.73
N HIS A 830 8.58 28.55 23.56
CA HIS A 830 7.17 28.27 23.31
C HIS A 830 6.52 27.28 24.32
N ALA A 831 7.21 26.21 24.72
CA ALA A 831 6.73 25.24 25.71
C ALA A 831 6.68 25.87 27.11
N THR A 832 7.72 26.64 27.49
CA THR A 832 7.73 27.41 28.74
C THR A 832 6.49 28.30 28.88
N VAL A 833 6.07 28.95 27.78
CA VAL A 833 4.89 29.84 27.75
C VAL A 833 3.59 29.02 27.80
N ALA A 834 3.50 27.90 27.06
CA ALA A 834 2.35 27.00 27.13
C ALA A 834 2.09 26.49 28.56
N PHE A 835 3.16 26.20 29.32
CA PHE A 835 3.09 25.77 30.72
C PHE A 835 2.71 26.89 31.71
N THR A 836 2.43 28.12 31.25
CA THR A 836 1.82 29.17 32.09
C THR A 836 0.30 29.29 31.95
N ASP A 837 -0.32 28.56 31.01
CA ASP A 837 -1.78 28.49 30.91
C ASP A 837 -2.33 27.59 32.04
N PRO A 838 -3.23 28.08 32.92
CA PRO A 838 -3.78 27.29 34.02
C PRO A 838 -4.48 25.99 33.60
N ARG A 839 -4.94 25.90 32.34
CA ARG A 839 -5.54 24.69 31.76
C ARG A 839 -4.49 23.62 31.47
N VAL A 840 -3.34 24.04 30.96
CA VAL A 840 -2.18 23.17 30.71
C VAL A 840 -1.49 22.78 32.01
N GLU A 841 -1.40 23.71 32.98
CA GLU A 841 -0.96 23.41 34.34
C GLU A 841 -1.87 22.36 35.02
N GLY A 842 -3.19 22.48 34.89
CA GLY A 842 -4.15 21.47 35.33
C GLY A 842 -3.97 20.12 34.62
N ALA A 843 -3.85 20.13 33.28
CA ALA A 843 -3.60 18.93 32.49
C ALA A 843 -2.31 18.19 32.89
N LEU A 844 -1.23 18.91 33.19
CA LEU A 844 0.04 18.33 33.64
C LEU A 844 -0.05 17.80 35.07
N ASN A 845 -0.77 18.49 35.98
CA ASN A 845 -1.06 17.97 37.32
C ASN A 845 -1.88 16.67 37.24
N TYR A 846 -2.94 16.63 36.43
CA TYR A 846 -3.74 15.41 36.20
C TYR A 846 -2.90 14.29 35.59
N THR A 847 -2.05 14.59 34.59
CA THR A 847 -1.17 13.61 33.94
C THR A 847 -0.20 12.97 34.94
N PHE A 848 0.44 13.78 35.80
CA PHE A 848 1.38 13.27 36.78
C PHE A 848 0.70 12.54 37.95
N HIS A 849 -0.39 13.09 38.52
CA HIS A 849 -1.03 12.54 39.72
C HIS A 849 -2.06 11.46 39.47
N ILE A 850 -2.66 11.40 38.28
CA ILE A 850 -3.70 10.42 37.91
C ILE A 850 -3.17 9.45 36.86
N ASN A 851 -2.80 9.95 35.67
CA ASN A 851 -2.46 9.07 34.55
C ASN A 851 -1.21 8.23 34.85
N GLY A 852 -0.16 8.84 35.41
CA GLY A 852 1.07 8.15 35.81
C GLY A 852 0.81 6.92 36.70
N PRO A 853 0.18 7.06 37.89
CA PRO A 853 -0.18 5.92 38.74
C PRO A 853 -1.04 4.85 38.07
N VAL A 854 -1.98 5.23 37.19
CA VAL A 854 -2.80 4.25 36.45
C VAL A 854 -1.98 3.48 35.42
N TYR A 855 -1.10 4.15 34.66
CA TYR A 855 -0.24 3.49 33.68
C TYR A 855 0.79 2.57 34.36
N GLN A 856 1.28 2.94 35.55
CA GLN A 856 2.18 2.08 36.35
C GLN A 856 1.45 0.90 37.00
N SER A 857 0.15 1.01 37.32
CA SER A 857 -0.63 -0.12 37.86
C SER A 857 -1.10 -1.10 36.77
N LEU A 858 -1.26 -0.63 35.52
CA LEU A 858 -1.88 -1.36 34.42
C LEU A 858 -1.24 -2.72 34.10
N PRO A 859 0.09 -2.89 33.99
CA PRO A 859 0.69 -4.21 33.70
C PRO A 859 0.39 -5.24 34.79
N ALA A 860 0.44 -4.82 36.06
CA ALA A 860 0.13 -5.67 37.20
C ALA A 860 -1.39 -5.93 37.35
N HIS A 861 -2.25 -5.03 36.85
CA HIS A 861 -3.70 -5.25 36.77
C HIS A 861 -4.06 -6.27 35.67
N LEU A 862 -3.45 -6.14 34.47
CA LEU A 862 -3.65 -7.05 33.36
C LEU A 862 -3.20 -8.48 33.70
N ALA A 863 -2.02 -8.63 34.31
CA ALA A 863 -1.55 -9.93 34.78
C ALA A 863 -2.50 -10.56 35.82
N GLN A 864 -3.05 -9.76 36.74
CA GLN A 864 -4.03 -10.22 37.75
C GLN A 864 -5.41 -10.57 37.18
N THR A 865 -5.73 -10.12 35.97
CA THR A 865 -6.99 -10.42 35.26
C THR A 865 -6.79 -11.38 34.08
N GLY A 866 -5.61 -12.02 33.98
CA GLY A 866 -5.29 -12.97 32.90
C GLY A 866 -5.32 -12.36 31.50
N TYR A 867 -5.08 -11.05 31.39
CA TYR A 867 -5.22 -10.26 30.15
C TYR A 867 -6.63 -10.31 29.52
N GLY A 868 -7.66 -10.64 30.31
CA GLY A 868 -9.05 -10.68 29.88
C GLY A 868 -9.65 -9.30 29.60
N ARG A 869 -10.72 -9.28 28.79
CA ARG A 869 -11.51 -8.08 28.52
C ARG A 869 -12.16 -7.56 29.80
N GLN A 870 -11.81 -6.34 30.22
CA GLN A 870 -12.56 -5.62 31.26
C GLN A 870 -13.96 -5.23 30.78
N LYS A 871 -14.85 -4.99 31.72
CA LYS A 871 -16.11 -4.26 31.49
C LYS A 871 -15.99 -2.86 32.11
N VAL A 872 -16.89 -1.96 31.73
CA VAL A 872 -16.94 -0.60 32.27
C VAL A 872 -17.09 -0.54 33.79
N ALA A 873 -16.57 0.52 34.40
CA ALA A 873 -16.61 0.74 35.85
C ALA A 873 -18.04 0.74 36.43
N SER A 874 -19.05 1.15 35.66
CA SER A 874 -20.49 1.05 36.01
C SER A 874 -20.94 -0.37 36.35
N SER A 875 -20.33 -1.39 35.74
CA SER A 875 -20.63 -2.81 36.00
C SER A 875 -20.09 -3.35 37.33
N GLY A 876 -19.44 -2.52 38.15
CA GLY A 876 -18.74 -2.93 39.37
C GLY A 876 -17.36 -3.56 39.13
N SER A 877 -16.83 -3.44 37.91
CA SER A 877 -15.50 -3.95 37.55
C SER A 877 -14.39 -3.10 38.19
N LYS A 878 -13.35 -3.76 38.72
CA LYS A 878 -12.16 -3.10 39.28
C LYS A 878 -11.09 -2.99 38.19
N LEU A 879 -10.68 -1.76 37.89
CA LEU A 879 -9.78 -1.43 36.78
C LEU A 879 -8.35 -1.09 37.27
N ALA A 880 -7.46 -0.72 36.34
CA ALA A 880 -6.14 -0.19 36.67
C ALA A 880 -6.24 1.09 37.53
N PHE A 881 -7.23 1.95 37.27
CA PHE A 881 -7.59 3.07 38.15
C PHE A 881 -7.84 2.63 39.60
N ASN A 882 -8.71 1.64 39.82
CA ASN A 882 -9.04 1.12 41.15
C ASN A 882 -7.81 0.56 41.88
N LYS A 883 -6.90 -0.07 41.13
CA LYS A 883 -5.62 -0.59 41.65
C LYS A 883 -4.62 0.51 42.00
N ALA A 884 -4.61 1.63 41.27
CA ALA A 884 -3.69 2.75 41.50
C ALA A 884 -4.05 3.57 42.74
N PHE A 885 -5.35 3.75 43.02
CA PHE A 885 -5.86 4.57 44.12
C PHE A 885 -6.49 3.77 45.28
N ASP A 886 -6.25 2.45 45.31
CA ASP A 886 -6.78 1.48 46.30
C ASP A 886 -8.27 1.72 46.65
N THR A 887 -9.09 1.86 45.62
CA THR A 887 -10.49 2.31 45.75
C THR A 887 -11.48 1.38 45.05
N SER A 888 -12.66 1.22 45.63
CA SER A 888 -13.79 0.51 45.02
C SER A 888 -14.70 1.41 44.17
N LEU A 889 -14.39 2.70 44.03
CA LEU A 889 -15.21 3.67 43.30
C LEU A 889 -14.84 3.75 41.80
N PRO A 890 -15.81 3.93 40.90
CA PRO A 890 -15.55 4.41 39.54
C PRO A 890 -14.83 5.76 39.53
N ALA A 891 -14.03 6.04 38.48
CA ALA A 891 -13.18 7.21 38.40
C ALA A 891 -13.92 8.54 38.67
N PHE A 892 -15.05 8.78 38.00
CA PHE A 892 -15.84 10.01 38.20
C PHE A 892 -16.40 10.17 39.62
N ALA A 893 -16.83 9.09 40.26
CA ALA A 893 -17.31 9.10 41.65
C ALA A 893 -16.15 9.38 42.63
N TRP A 894 -14.95 8.87 42.34
CA TRP A 894 -13.74 9.17 43.09
C TRP A 894 -13.28 10.63 42.87
N PHE A 895 -13.39 11.18 41.66
CA PHE A 895 -13.12 12.61 41.39
C PHE A 895 -14.07 13.53 42.16
N GLN A 896 -15.37 13.19 42.26
CA GLN A 896 -16.33 13.95 43.08
C GLN A 896 -15.94 13.97 44.58
N GLN A 897 -15.28 12.92 45.09
CA GLN A 897 -14.74 12.88 46.45
C GLN A 897 -13.35 13.52 46.59
N ASN A 898 -12.70 13.87 45.48
CA ASN A 898 -11.38 14.49 45.42
C ASN A 898 -11.45 15.81 44.63
N PRO A 899 -12.02 16.90 45.21
CA PRO A 899 -12.34 18.14 44.47
C PRO A 899 -11.15 18.75 43.71
N GLN A 900 -9.93 18.53 44.21
CA GLN A 900 -8.74 19.01 43.54
C GLN A 900 -8.39 18.24 42.25
N THR A 901 -8.62 16.93 42.24
CA THR A 901 -8.51 16.15 41.00
C THR A 901 -9.60 16.56 40.01
N LEU A 902 -10.81 16.81 40.50
CA LEU A 902 -11.91 17.31 39.69
C LEU A 902 -11.59 18.68 39.05
N LYS A 903 -10.99 19.63 39.78
CA LYS A 903 -10.51 20.91 39.22
C LYS A 903 -9.51 20.69 38.08
N TRP A 904 -8.54 19.79 38.24
CA TRP A 904 -7.56 19.51 37.18
C TRP A 904 -8.17 18.81 35.97
N PHE A 905 -9.12 17.89 36.19
CA PHE A 905 -9.87 17.24 35.12
C PHE A 905 -10.72 18.24 34.32
N GLN A 906 -11.40 19.16 35.02
CA GLN A 906 -12.15 20.28 34.39
C GLN A 906 -11.22 21.22 33.61
N GLN A 907 -10.01 21.50 34.13
CA GLN A 907 -8.98 22.27 33.44
C GLN A 907 -8.46 21.57 32.17
N LEU A 908 -8.18 20.27 32.24
CA LEU A 908 -7.82 19.41 31.10
C LEU A 908 -8.92 19.44 30.01
N MET A 909 -10.17 19.22 30.39
CA MET A 909 -11.33 19.26 29.47
C MET A 909 -11.62 20.66 28.90
N SER A 910 -10.95 21.71 29.41
CA SER A 910 -11.02 23.09 28.90
C SER A 910 -9.87 23.47 27.97
N VAL A 911 -8.90 22.57 27.75
CA VAL A 911 -7.83 22.75 26.74
C VAL A 911 -8.45 22.69 25.33
N PRO A 912 -8.14 23.64 24.42
CA PRO A 912 -8.66 23.60 23.06
C PRO A 912 -8.18 22.35 22.29
N ARG A 913 -9.11 21.66 21.62
CA ARG A 913 -8.81 20.56 20.67
C ARG A 913 -8.45 21.12 19.29
N GLU A 914 -7.87 20.26 18.45
CA GLU A 914 -7.68 20.50 17.02
C GLU A 914 -9.03 20.55 16.29
N GLY A 915 -9.25 21.60 15.49
CA GLY A 915 -10.46 21.82 14.68
C GLY A 915 -11.76 22.02 15.47
N ASP A 916 -12.86 22.15 14.73
CA ASP A 916 -14.23 22.25 15.26
C ASP A 916 -15.20 21.50 14.34
N TRP A 917 -16.22 20.85 14.91
CA TRP A 917 -17.24 20.13 14.13
C TRP A 917 -18.14 21.09 13.33
N LEU A 918 -18.30 22.33 13.80
CA LEU A 918 -19.10 23.37 13.13
C LEU A 918 -18.51 23.82 11.78
N ASP A 919 -17.23 23.57 11.53
CA ASP A 919 -16.59 23.90 10.25
C ASP A 919 -16.74 22.80 9.18
N VAL A 920 -17.09 21.57 9.58
CA VAL A 920 -17.40 20.45 8.65
C VAL A 920 -18.90 20.13 8.55
N LEU A 921 -19.67 20.42 9.61
CA LEU A 921 -21.13 20.28 9.64
C LEU A 921 -21.78 21.65 9.91
N PRO A 922 -21.97 22.48 8.87
CA PRO A 922 -22.70 23.73 9.02
C PRO A 922 -24.16 23.44 9.37
N MET A 923 -24.68 24.15 10.37
CA MET A 923 -26.05 23.99 10.82
C MET A 923 -27.04 24.56 9.78
N PRO A 924 -28.12 23.84 9.43
CA PRO A 924 -29.15 24.32 8.51
C PRO A 924 -30.03 25.39 9.15
N ASP A 925 -30.67 26.23 8.33
CA ASP A 925 -31.68 27.19 8.80
C ASP A 925 -32.85 26.47 9.48
N VAL A 926 -32.92 26.59 10.80
CA VAL A 926 -34.06 26.13 11.60
C VAL A 926 -35.24 27.05 11.30
N SER A 927 -36.37 26.50 10.85
CA SER A 927 -37.45 27.30 10.26
C SER A 927 -38.53 27.78 11.23
N ASN A 928 -38.35 27.60 12.55
CA ASN A 928 -39.36 27.92 13.56
C ASN A 928 -38.71 28.27 14.91
N ASP A 929 -39.11 29.40 15.48
CA ASP A 929 -38.58 29.93 16.75
C ASP A 929 -39.13 29.19 18.00
N ASP A 930 -40.27 28.49 17.90
CA ASP A 930 -40.94 27.76 19.00
C ASP A 930 -40.44 26.31 19.19
N LYS A 931 -39.42 25.85 18.45
CA LYS A 931 -38.92 24.47 18.48
C LYS A 931 -37.58 24.34 19.20
N ILE A 932 -37.25 23.15 19.69
CA ILE A 932 -35.89 22.84 20.16
C ILE A 932 -35.01 22.54 18.93
N ALA A 933 -34.00 23.38 18.72
CA ALA A 933 -33.04 23.22 17.63
C ALA A 933 -31.98 22.16 17.97
N PHE A 934 -31.42 22.23 19.18
CA PHE A 934 -30.23 21.48 19.57
C PHE A 934 -30.27 21.08 21.04
N VAL A 935 -29.91 19.83 21.34
CA VAL A 935 -29.77 19.29 22.70
C VAL A 935 -28.35 18.75 22.88
N ASP A 936 -27.55 19.39 23.73
CA ASP A 936 -26.17 19.01 24.10
C ASP A 936 -26.23 17.99 25.24
N VAL A 937 -26.22 16.69 24.91
CA VAL A 937 -26.43 15.57 25.82
C VAL A 937 -25.10 15.16 26.46
N GLY A 938 -24.99 15.28 27.78
CA GLY A 938 -23.70 15.18 28.48
C GLY A 938 -22.80 16.38 28.21
N GLY A 939 -23.39 17.55 27.91
CA GLY A 939 -22.66 18.75 27.48
C GLY A 939 -21.82 19.44 28.57
N GLY A 940 -21.79 18.90 29.80
CA GLY A 940 -20.96 19.41 30.90
C GLY A 940 -21.28 20.84 31.27
N PHE A 941 -20.37 21.76 30.94
CA PHE A 941 -20.51 23.19 31.19
C PHE A 941 -21.01 23.97 29.97
N GLY A 942 -21.60 23.29 28.98
CA GLY A 942 -22.27 23.92 27.83
C GLY A 942 -21.34 24.60 26.84
N GLN A 943 -20.08 24.20 26.78
CA GLN A 943 -19.10 24.81 25.88
C GLN A 943 -19.48 24.62 24.39
N GLN A 944 -20.32 23.64 24.04
CA GLN A 944 -20.78 23.46 22.65
C GLN A 944 -22.06 24.24 22.36
N CYS A 945 -23.03 24.28 23.27
CA CYS A 945 -24.11 25.27 23.23
C CYS A 945 -23.57 26.70 23.00
N ALA A 946 -22.56 27.12 23.77
CA ALA A 946 -21.99 28.46 23.70
C ALA A 946 -21.22 28.73 22.37
N ARG A 947 -20.54 27.72 21.80
CA ARG A 947 -19.93 27.86 20.46
C ARG A 947 -20.99 27.94 19.37
N LEU A 948 -22.03 27.10 19.45
CA LEU A 948 -23.13 27.06 18.50
C LEU A 948 -23.86 28.41 18.43
N THR A 949 -24.26 28.98 19.57
CA THR A 949 -24.96 30.28 19.59
C THR A 949 -24.06 31.44 19.16
N ALA A 950 -22.76 31.41 19.49
CA ALA A 950 -21.79 32.41 19.02
C ALA A 950 -21.52 32.31 17.50
N ARG A 951 -21.52 31.10 16.93
CA ARG A 951 -21.31 30.84 15.48
C ARG A 951 -22.57 31.10 14.66
N TYR A 952 -23.75 30.92 15.26
CA TYR A 952 -25.07 31.11 14.66
C TYR A 952 -25.98 31.98 15.55
N PRO A 953 -25.70 33.30 15.69
CA PRO A 953 -26.50 34.20 16.53
C PRO A 953 -27.93 34.46 16.00
N GLY A 954 -28.24 34.01 14.78
CA GLY A 954 -29.59 33.99 14.20
C GLY A 954 -30.26 32.61 14.21
N LEU A 955 -29.71 31.63 14.94
CA LEU A 955 -30.31 30.29 15.07
C LEU A 955 -31.70 30.41 15.71
N LYS A 956 -32.72 29.93 15.00
CA LYS A 956 -34.09 29.90 15.49
C LYS A 956 -34.32 28.66 16.35
N GLY A 957 -35.13 28.81 17.40
CA GLY A 957 -35.44 27.72 18.32
C GLY A 957 -34.44 27.60 19.48
N HIS A 958 -34.82 26.81 20.47
CA HIS A 958 -34.08 26.69 21.73
C HIS A 958 -32.85 25.78 21.61
N VAL A 959 -31.77 26.20 22.25
CA VAL A 959 -30.58 25.40 22.52
C VAL A 959 -30.64 24.92 23.97
N VAL A 960 -30.53 23.61 24.18
CA VAL A 960 -30.66 22.95 25.49
C VAL A 960 -29.33 22.31 25.87
N LEU A 961 -28.89 22.54 27.11
CA LEU A 961 -27.78 21.84 27.75
C LEU A 961 -28.34 20.76 28.69
N GLN A 962 -27.89 19.51 28.55
CA GLN A 962 -28.26 18.40 29.42
C GLN A 962 -27.04 17.76 30.07
N ASP A 963 -27.10 17.64 31.39
CA ASP A 963 -26.16 16.86 32.21
C ASP A 963 -26.83 16.46 33.53
N ARG A 964 -26.12 15.73 34.39
CA ARG A 964 -26.60 15.27 35.70
C ARG A 964 -26.95 16.45 36.62
N PRO A 965 -27.85 16.26 37.61
CA PRO A 965 -28.32 17.33 38.48
C PRO A 965 -27.21 18.16 39.14
N GLU A 966 -26.12 17.53 39.61
CA GLU A 966 -25.01 18.22 40.27
C GLU A 966 -24.18 19.09 39.31
N VAL A 967 -24.06 18.70 38.04
CA VAL A 967 -23.36 19.49 37.01
C VAL A 967 -24.21 20.68 36.60
N ILE A 968 -25.50 20.47 36.33
CA ILE A 968 -26.45 21.54 35.98
C ILE A 968 -26.64 22.54 37.14
N SER A 969 -26.60 22.08 38.39
CA SER A 969 -26.54 22.97 39.57
C SER A 969 -25.26 23.80 39.60
N SER A 970 -24.12 23.20 39.25
CA SER A 970 -22.83 23.91 39.19
C SER A 970 -22.80 24.98 38.09
N VAL A 971 -23.34 24.68 36.90
CA VAL A 971 -23.48 25.65 35.79
C VAL A 971 -24.35 26.83 36.23
N LYS A 972 -25.53 26.56 36.80
CA LYS A 972 -26.46 27.59 37.28
C LYS A 972 -25.89 28.45 38.41
N ALA A 973 -24.96 27.93 39.21
CA ALA A 973 -24.26 28.68 40.24
C ALA A 973 -23.06 29.48 39.73
N SER A 974 -22.40 29.04 38.65
CA SER A 974 -21.20 29.68 38.10
C SER A 974 -21.56 30.89 37.23
N ALA A 975 -22.46 30.70 36.27
CA ALA A 975 -23.25 31.71 35.57
C ALA A 975 -24.20 31.01 34.59
N PRO A 976 -25.50 31.38 34.49
CA PRO A 976 -26.34 30.90 33.40
C PRO A 976 -25.81 31.43 32.06
N ILE A 977 -25.67 30.56 31.07
CA ILE A 977 -25.24 30.95 29.72
C ILE A 977 -26.43 31.56 28.99
N ASP A 978 -26.28 32.77 28.46
CA ASP A 978 -27.39 33.48 27.82
C ASP A 978 -27.92 32.73 26.58
N GLY A 979 -29.24 32.78 26.39
CA GLY A 979 -29.95 32.04 25.33
C GLY A 979 -30.01 30.52 25.46
N ILE A 980 -29.45 29.89 26.51
CA ILE A 980 -29.32 28.42 26.61
C ILE A 980 -30.08 27.84 27.81
N MET A 981 -30.89 26.82 27.57
CA MET A 981 -31.74 26.17 28.58
C MET A 981 -31.00 25.00 29.26
N ALA A 982 -30.59 25.18 30.52
CA ALA A 982 -29.89 24.13 31.28
C ALA A 982 -30.87 23.19 32.01
N VAL A 983 -30.97 21.94 31.57
CA VAL A 983 -31.92 20.90 32.03
C VAL A 983 -31.17 19.74 32.68
N ALA A 984 -31.61 19.30 33.86
CA ALA A 984 -31.03 18.13 34.53
C ALA A 984 -31.61 16.83 33.94
N HIS A 985 -30.76 15.96 33.41
CA HIS A 985 -31.16 14.68 32.80
C HIS A 985 -30.03 13.64 32.91
N ASP A 986 -30.40 12.39 33.13
CA ASP A 986 -29.52 11.23 32.99
C ASP A 986 -29.82 10.57 31.63
N PHE A 987 -28.84 10.55 30.72
CA PHE A 987 -28.99 10.03 29.37
C PHE A 987 -29.26 8.52 29.29
N PHE A 988 -29.07 7.79 30.39
CA PHE A 988 -29.50 6.39 30.49
C PHE A 988 -31.01 6.26 30.64
N GLU A 989 -31.74 7.29 31.04
CA GLU A 989 -33.19 7.27 31.15
C GLU A 989 -33.87 7.87 29.90
N PRO A 990 -35.16 7.56 29.64
CA PRO A 990 -35.86 8.07 28.48
C PRO A 990 -35.94 9.61 28.49
N GLN A 991 -35.49 10.23 27.40
CA GLN A 991 -35.47 11.68 27.18
C GLN A 991 -36.83 12.34 27.55
N PRO A 992 -36.89 13.39 28.38
CA PRO A 992 -38.15 13.94 28.91
C PRO A 992 -39.08 14.44 27.80
N ALA A 993 -40.40 14.36 28.02
CA ALA A 993 -41.40 14.64 26.98
C ALA A 993 -41.27 16.06 26.37
N GLU A 994 -40.92 17.04 27.19
CA GLU A 994 -40.67 18.45 26.80
C GLU A 994 -39.48 18.58 25.83
N MET A 995 -38.54 17.63 25.87
CA MET A 995 -37.27 17.65 25.14
C MET A 995 -37.28 16.72 23.91
N ARG A 996 -38.45 16.21 23.49
CA ARG A 996 -38.62 15.30 22.34
C ARG A 996 -38.90 16.05 21.04
N GLY A 997 -38.50 15.45 19.91
CA GLY A 997 -38.68 16.03 18.58
C GLY A 997 -37.75 17.22 18.29
N ALA A 998 -36.64 17.35 19.02
CA ALA A 998 -35.58 18.30 18.69
C ALA A 998 -34.93 17.93 17.35
N GLN A 999 -34.44 18.92 16.61
CA GLN A 999 -33.84 18.68 15.30
C GLN A 999 -32.49 17.94 15.41
N PHE A 1000 -31.71 18.23 16.46
CA PHE A 1000 -30.42 17.60 16.72
C PHE A 1000 -30.27 17.23 18.21
N TYR A 1001 -29.95 15.96 18.48
CA TYR A 1001 -29.40 15.50 19.76
C TYR A 1001 -27.91 15.25 19.56
N TYR A 1002 -27.06 15.97 20.29
CA TYR A 1002 -25.61 15.97 20.12
C TYR A 1002 -24.94 15.35 21.35
N LEU A 1003 -23.95 14.48 21.10
CA LEU A 1003 -23.09 13.84 22.09
C LEU A 1003 -21.64 14.14 21.70
N ARG A 1004 -20.78 14.59 22.63
CA ARG A 1004 -19.33 14.69 22.37
C ARG A 1004 -18.47 14.16 23.50
N THR A 1005 -17.63 13.16 23.21
CA THR A 1005 -16.79 12.50 24.22
C THR A 1005 -17.64 12.12 25.44
N VAL A 1006 -18.64 11.28 25.13
CA VAL A 1006 -19.62 10.72 26.06
C VAL A 1006 -19.70 9.21 25.84
N LEU A 1007 -19.82 8.75 24.60
CA LEU A 1007 -19.99 7.32 24.28
C LEU A 1007 -18.67 6.54 24.35
N HIS A 1008 -17.51 7.22 24.29
CA HIS A 1008 -16.20 6.59 24.52
C HIS A 1008 -15.94 6.22 25.99
N ASP A 1009 -16.69 6.78 26.94
CA ASP A 1009 -16.67 6.40 28.37
C ASP A 1009 -17.41 5.08 28.66
N TRP A 1010 -18.17 4.55 27.69
CA TRP A 1010 -19.12 3.45 27.87
C TRP A 1010 -18.82 2.25 26.96
N ASP A 1011 -19.22 1.04 27.41
CA ASP A 1011 -19.15 -0.14 26.57
C ASP A 1011 -20.27 -0.19 25.52
N ASP A 1012 -20.22 -1.20 24.67
CA ASP A 1012 -21.13 -1.37 23.53
C ASP A 1012 -22.59 -1.69 23.90
N ALA A 1013 -22.90 -1.99 25.17
CA ALA A 1013 -24.26 -2.17 25.67
C ALA A 1013 -24.80 -0.89 26.34
N ASP A 1014 -23.99 -0.26 27.19
CA ASP A 1014 -24.34 1.02 27.83
C ASP A 1014 -24.52 2.12 26.76
N ALA A 1015 -23.59 2.24 25.80
CA ALA A 1015 -23.70 3.18 24.69
C ALA A 1015 -24.92 2.89 23.78
N GLU A 1016 -25.31 1.62 23.62
CA GLU A 1016 -26.50 1.25 22.85
C GLU A 1016 -27.80 1.68 23.57
N LYS A 1017 -27.85 1.61 24.91
CA LYS A 1017 -28.99 2.12 25.70
C LYS A 1017 -29.19 3.63 25.45
N VAL A 1018 -28.11 4.41 25.52
CA VAL A 1018 -28.14 5.86 25.26
C VAL A 1018 -28.61 6.17 23.84
N LEU A 1019 -28.04 5.49 22.84
CA LEU A 1019 -28.43 5.69 21.44
C LEU A 1019 -29.89 5.30 21.16
N ARG A 1020 -30.44 4.30 21.84
CA ARG A 1020 -31.87 3.95 21.77
C ARG A 1020 -32.76 5.05 22.36
N ASN A 1021 -32.42 5.60 23.54
CA ASN A 1021 -33.15 6.71 24.15
C ASN A 1021 -33.19 7.94 23.22
N LEU A 1022 -32.07 8.28 22.58
CA LEU A 1022 -32.00 9.42 21.66
C LEU A 1022 -32.70 9.14 20.31
N LYS A 1023 -32.66 7.90 19.80
CA LYS A 1023 -33.44 7.49 18.62
C LYS A 1023 -34.94 7.70 18.85
N GLU A 1024 -35.47 7.29 20.00
CA GLU A 1024 -36.87 7.48 20.36
C GLU A 1024 -37.25 8.95 20.56
N ALA A 1025 -36.32 9.78 21.04
CA ALA A 1025 -36.51 11.22 21.18
C ALA A 1025 -36.54 11.97 19.83
N ALA A 1026 -35.66 11.58 18.90
CA ALA A 1026 -35.52 12.19 17.57
C ALA A 1026 -36.74 11.93 16.66
N GLY A 1027 -37.29 10.71 16.70
CA GLY A 1027 -38.36 10.30 15.79
C GLY A 1027 -37.97 10.40 14.32
N GLY A 1028 -38.94 10.39 13.41
CA GLY A 1028 -38.67 10.31 11.96
C GLY A 1028 -37.98 11.54 11.32
N ASN A 1029 -37.84 12.65 12.03
CA ASN A 1029 -37.32 13.92 11.48
C ASN A 1029 -36.09 14.48 12.23
N GLY A 1030 -35.76 13.96 13.42
CA GLY A 1030 -34.59 14.39 14.21
C GLY A 1030 -33.34 13.61 13.84
N LYS A 1031 -32.17 14.22 14.08
CA LYS A 1031 -30.85 13.60 13.89
C LYS A 1031 -30.15 13.40 15.22
N VAL A 1032 -29.39 12.32 15.33
CA VAL A 1032 -28.41 12.12 16.40
C VAL A 1032 -27.03 12.45 15.83
N LEU A 1033 -26.33 13.37 16.47
CA LEU A 1033 -24.98 13.81 16.14
C LEU A 1033 -24.02 13.24 17.18
N ILE A 1034 -22.99 12.52 16.74
CA ILE A 1034 -22.01 11.88 17.64
C ILE A 1034 -20.64 12.40 17.26
N ASP A 1035 -20.07 13.25 18.10
CA ASP A 1035 -18.77 13.88 17.97
C ASP A 1035 -17.74 13.10 18.80
N GLU A 1036 -17.13 12.10 18.16
CA GLU A 1036 -16.27 11.12 18.80
C GLU A 1036 -15.07 10.79 17.92
N MET A 1037 -14.10 10.02 18.43
CA MET A 1037 -13.02 9.51 17.58
C MET A 1037 -13.51 8.35 16.72
N VAL A 1038 -13.26 8.45 15.40
CA VAL A 1038 -13.56 7.39 14.43
C VAL A 1038 -12.24 6.83 13.90
N LEU A 1039 -11.75 5.82 14.62
CA LEU A 1039 -10.46 5.20 14.32
C LEU A 1039 -10.50 4.49 12.95
N PRO A 1040 -9.42 4.55 12.15
CA PRO A 1040 -9.28 3.67 11.00
C PRO A 1040 -9.06 2.23 11.47
N ASN A 1041 -9.48 1.25 10.67
CA ASN A 1041 -9.31 -0.17 10.99
C ASN A 1041 -7.83 -0.64 10.99
N GLN A 1042 -6.93 0.18 10.44
CA GLN A 1042 -5.48 -0.05 10.36
C GLN A 1042 -4.75 1.30 10.37
N GLY A 1043 -3.48 1.33 10.80
CA GLY A 1043 -2.67 2.57 10.78
C GLY A 1043 -3.16 3.66 11.74
N VAL A 1044 -3.68 3.27 12.92
CA VAL A 1044 -4.11 4.22 13.96
C VAL A 1044 -2.89 5.00 14.47
N HIS A 1045 -2.94 6.34 14.43
CA HIS A 1045 -1.88 7.19 14.96
C HIS A 1045 -1.70 7.02 16.48
N TRP A 1046 -0.46 7.10 16.97
CA TRP A 1046 -0.11 6.71 18.32
C TRP A 1046 -0.79 7.54 19.42
N TRP A 1047 -1.13 8.81 19.18
CA TRP A 1047 -1.96 9.60 20.12
C TRP A 1047 -3.35 8.99 20.33
N SER A 1048 -4.02 8.58 19.23
CA SER A 1048 -5.36 7.98 19.30
C SER A 1048 -5.34 6.61 19.99
N ALA A 1049 -4.33 5.78 19.67
CA ALA A 1049 -4.14 4.49 20.35
C ALA A 1049 -3.77 4.65 21.85
N SER A 1050 -3.04 5.72 22.21
CA SER A 1050 -2.74 6.03 23.61
C SER A 1050 -3.99 6.46 24.39
N LEU A 1051 -4.94 7.15 23.74
CA LEU A 1051 -6.20 7.55 24.36
C LEU A 1051 -7.17 6.35 24.51
N ASP A 1052 -7.22 5.43 23.55
CA ASP A 1052 -7.95 4.16 23.69
C ASP A 1052 -7.46 3.36 24.91
N LEU A 1053 -6.15 3.18 25.05
CA LEU A 1053 -5.55 2.52 26.22
C LEU A 1053 -5.81 3.29 27.53
N HIS A 1054 -5.95 4.62 27.49
CA HIS A 1054 -6.35 5.42 28.63
C HIS A 1054 -7.81 5.19 29.02
N MET A 1055 -8.75 5.18 28.06
CA MET A 1055 -10.17 4.85 28.29
C MET A 1055 -10.34 3.43 28.86
N TYR A 1056 -9.61 2.46 28.32
CA TYR A 1056 -9.57 1.09 28.83
C TYR A 1056 -9.05 1.02 30.29
N ALA A 1057 -7.93 1.68 30.59
CA ALA A 1057 -7.30 1.63 31.92
C ALA A 1057 -8.06 2.42 33.00
N MET A 1058 -8.72 3.52 32.64
CA MET A 1058 -9.47 4.40 33.54
C MET A 1058 -10.91 3.93 33.76
N LEU A 1059 -11.62 3.57 32.69
CA LEU A 1059 -13.07 3.41 32.66
C LEU A 1059 -13.53 2.00 32.26
N GLY A 1060 -12.65 1.18 31.68
CA GLY A 1060 -13.01 -0.13 31.12
C GLY A 1060 -13.77 -0.02 29.80
N ALA A 1061 -13.63 1.14 29.14
CA ALA A 1061 -14.29 1.52 27.89
C ALA A 1061 -13.30 1.44 26.71
N LEU A 1062 -13.65 2.08 25.58
CA LEU A 1062 -12.88 2.01 24.33
C LEU A 1062 -13.19 3.19 23.40
N GLU A 1063 -12.16 3.60 22.65
CA GLU A 1063 -12.34 4.32 21.40
C GLU A 1063 -12.77 3.34 20.30
N ARG A 1064 -13.51 3.82 19.29
CA ARG A 1064 -14.15 2.92 18.30
C ARG A 1064 -13.67 3.18 16.88
N THR A 1065 -13.40 2.09 16.17
CA THR A 1065 -13.23 2.07 14.71
C THR A 1065 -14.53 2.40 13.99
N GLU A 1066 -14.43 2.80 12.72
CA GLU A 1066 -15.60 3.03 11.88
C GLU A 1066 -16.52 1.79 11.79
N GLU A 1067 -15.96 0.57 11.75
CA GLU A 1067 -16.75 -0.67 11.77
C GLU A 1067 -17.47 -0.89 13.10
N GLN A 1068 -16.83 -0.61 14.24
CA GLN A 1068 -17.46 -0.68 15.56
C GLN A 1068 -18.58 0.37 15.71
N TRP A 1069 -18.36 1.61 15.25
CA TRP A 1069 -19.40 2.65 15.21
C TRP A 1069 -20.59 2.23 14.34
N ARG A 1070 -20.33 1.73 13.13
CA ARG A 1070 -21.38 1.22 12.23
C ARG A 1070 -22.18 0.10 12.89
N ALA A 1071 -21.51 -0.87 13.52
CA ALA A 1071 -22.18 -1.98 14.21
C ALA A 1071 -23.01 -1.52 15.43
N LEU A 1072 -22.48 -0.62 16.26
CA LEU A 1072 -23.17 -0.07 17.43
C LEU A 1072 -24.45 0.69 17.04
N LEU A 1073 -24.37 1.60 16.07
CA LEU A 1073 -25.53 2.35 15.60
C LEU A 1073 -26.55 1.45 14.90
N ASP A 1074 -26.08 0.44 14.15
CA ASP A 1074 -26.97 -0.52 13.48
C ASP A 1074 -27.85 -1.27 14.49
N ARG A 1075 -27.25 -1.77 15.59
CA ARG A 1075 -27.97 -2.43 16.69
C ARG A 1075 -28.94 -1.48 17.41
N ALA A 1076 -28.51 -0.26 17.72
CA ALA A 1076 -29.38 0.78 18.30
C ALA A 1076 -30.58 1.13 17.39
N GLY A 1077 -30.51 0.78 16.10
CA GLY A 1077 -31.55 1.02 15.12
C GLY A 1077 -31.46 2.41 14.48
N LEU A 1078 -30.26 2.99 14.45
CA LEU A 1078 -29.88 4.19 13.72
C LEU A 1078 -29.18 3.80 12.40
N ARG A 1079 -29.22 4.69 11.42
CA ARG A 1079 -28.46 4.63 10.17
C ARG A 1079 -27.51 5.82 10.11
N ILE A 1080 -26.24 5.59 9.86
CA ILE A 1080 -25.28 6.65 9.54
C ILE A 1080 -25.62 7.26 8.18
N VAL A 1081 -25.70 8.59 8.14
CA VAL A 1081 -25.89 9.41 6.94
C VAL A 1081 -24.53 9.77 6.35
N GLU A 1082 -23.68 10.35 7.18
CA GLU A 1082 -22.33 10.80 6.86
C GLU A 1082 -21.44 10.74 8.10
N ILE A 1083 -20.12 10.69 7.89
CA ILE A 1083 -19.09 10.84 8.93
C ILE A 1083 -18.12 11.88 8.40
N LYS A 1084 -17.81 12.90 9.21
CA LYS A 1084 -16.88 13.98 8.82
C LYS A 1084 -15.80 14.18 9.88
N THR A 1085 -14.59 13.75 9.56
CA THR A 1085 -13.41 13.95 10.40
C THR A 1085 -12.93 15.40 10.29
N TYR A 1086 -12.76 16.07 11.44
CA TYR A 1086 -12.29 17.46 11.51
C TYR A 1086 -10.92 17.59 12.20
N SER A 1087 -10.49 16.58 12.97
CA SER A 1087 -9.09 16.38 13.37
C SER A 1087 -8.52 15.18 12.61
N PRO A 1088 -7.64 15.36 11.60
CA PRO A 1088 -7.06 14.25 10.85
C PRO A 1088 -6.22 13.29 11.72
N VAL A 1089 -5.55 13.79 12.78
CA VAL A 1089 -4.64 12.99 13.61
C VAL A 1089 -5.35 12.30 14.76
N MET A 1090 -6.11 13.03 15.59
CA MET A 1090 -6.88 12.39 16.68
C MET A 1090 -8.08 11.60 16.16
N ARG A 1091 -8.51 11.86 14.92
CA ARG A 1091 -9.70 11.27 14.27
C ARG A 1091 -11.03 11.71 14.86
N HIS A 1092 -11.07 12.83 15.60
CA HIS A 1092 -12.34 13.44 16.02
C HIS A 1092 -13.20 13.74 14.79
N SER A 1093 -14.41 13.20 14.81
CA SER A 1093 -15.32 13.16 13.67
C SER A 1093 -16.76 13.30 14.12
N ILE A 1094 -17.54 14.09 13.40
CA ILE A 1094 -18.99 14.18 13.59
C ILE A 1094 -19.67 13.10 12.73
N ILE A 1095 -20.28 12.11 13.39
CA ILE A 1095 -21.15 11.12 12.77
C ILE A 1095 -22.57 11.69 12.79
N VAL A 1096 -23.19 11.83 11.62
CA VAL A 1096 -24.59 12.21 11.49
C VAL A 1096 -25.42 10.94 11.34
N ALA A 1097 -26.35 10.70 12.26
CA ALA A 1097 -27.20 9.52 12.28
C ALA A 1097 -28.70 9.86 12.31
N GLU A 1098 -29.51 9.00 11.70
CA GLU A 1098 -30.98 9.10 11.62
C GLU A 1098 -31.61 7.79 12.12
N PRO A 1099 -32.79 7.80 12.75
CA PRO A 1099 -33.54 6.57 13.01
C PRO A 1099 -33.80 5.79 11.71
N LYS A 1100 -33.55 4.46 11.73
CA LYS A 1100 -33.98 3.58 10.63
C LYS A 1100 -35.50 3.64 10.50
N GLU A 1101 -35.99 3.87 9.28
CA GLU A 1101 -37.40 3.70 8.94
C GLU A 1101 -37.87 2.28 9.28
N VAL A 1102 -39.11 2.15 9.75
CA VAL A 1102 -39.76 0.86 9.97
C VAL A 1102 -40.45 0.46 8.66
N MET A 1103 -39.88 -0.54 7.97
CA MET A 1103 -40.55 -1.26 6.87
C MET A 1103 -41.58 -2.25 7.40
#